data_AF-A0A8H3W2M6-F1
#
_entry.id   AF-A0A8H3W2M6-F1
#
_cell.length_a   1.000
_cell.length_b   1.000
_cell.length_c   1.000
_cell.angle_alpha   90.00
_cell.angle_beta   90.00
_cell.angle_gamma   90.00
#
_symmetry.space_group_name_H-M   'P 1'
#
loop_
_entity.id
_entity.type
_entity.pdbx_description
1 polymer ?
#
loop_
_entity_poly.entity_id
_entity_poly.type
_entity_poly.pdbx_seq_one_letter_code
_entity_poly.pdbx_strand_id
1 'polypeptide(L)'
;MRVPLVSFALFTAAVLGQDAEHQWQAAGANDLRSPCPLLNSLANHGYLPRTGRNISVDALIEGMHAGLNLRDDAKLFFRLQGNKALTASSTGDAQTFHLSDLITHDLIEHDASLSRADIHFGDNWSFNQTIFDETKSYWPADLISISDAAKALVARQKTAKAVNPEFNLPLDGYTNSLGQTAMYLGLFGDYEDGYARKDWVVYFFENERLPFELGWARRSDDDKIPATGILALTTKVAVHYLAAKIGLLFSAHHILCTKMPSQKPKILLMGATGYVGGSVLHHLLAHPDLTTTITPSNPITLPIRPGNPSSSSPSRAELLTATYGPRVRPVHITSLDDAQTLTRLASQHDLVINAASGFHPSSAEALVLGLAQRRKTHHRPGAPPPWMIHTSGTSNIADRPLSGVPRPDVEHDDANSQSVFAFEEAENRREWYPQRAAELVVLRTASETGVSAASIQAPCIFGTGSGLFNRAGLTVPVMMSFVLAHGFGIRVGDGSGCIDTVHVADLADLYVLCVRDIVHNAGANVPSGTGGIIFPAVGRTLTAEIPKRCLDVAFATGNLPLEDGPQAPEIREWSIEDAAATTAGNVAVAETGYAGHRKTKGTVARERLGWAPVYLEEAWEKDFETELRAALNGQRGSTMAACIANTK
;
A
#
# COMPACT_ATOMS: atom_id res chain seq x y z
N MET A 1 -8.14 -52.28 17.80
CA MET A 1 -7.69 -51.79 16.47
C MET A 1 -8.82 -50.98 15.86
N ARG A 2 -8.68 -49.65 15.81
CA ARG A 2 -9.61 -48.75 15.11
C ARG A 2 -8.78 -47.94 14.12
N VAL A 3 -8.98 -48.19 12.84
CA VAL A 3 -8.45 -47.37 11.74
C VAL A 3 -9.33 -46.13 11.66
N PRO A 4 -8.82 -44.89 11.72
CA PRO A 4 -9.66 -43.73 11.51
C PRO A 4 -9.88 -43.56 10.00
N LEU A 5 -11.15 -43.42 9.61
CA LEU A 5 -11.53 -42.92 8.30
C LEU A 5 -10.96 -41.52 8.14
N VAL A 6 -9.91 -41.38 7.34
CA VAL A 6 -9.48 -40.08 6.83
C VAL A 6 -10.47 -39.67 5.74
N SER A 7 -11.28 -38.69 6.13
CA SER A 7 -12.13 -37.80 5.35
C SER A 7 -11.93 -37.82 3.82
N PHE A 8 -12.92 -38.37 3.13
CA PHE A 8 -13.12 -38.28 1.68
C PHE A 8 -13.58 -36.87 1.22
N ALA A 9 -13.58 -35.87 2.10
CA ALA A 9 -14.24 -34.58 1.89
C ALA A 9 -13.34 -33.44 1.37
N LEU A 10 -12.07 -33.71 1.04
CA LEU A 10 -11.13 -32.69 0.52
C LEU A 10 -11.00 -32.68 -1.02
N PHE A 11 -11.63 -33.63 -1.73
CA PHE A 11 -11.56 -33.69 -3.20
C PHE A 11 -12.65 -32.87 -3.93
N THR A 12 -13.69 -32.40 -3.24
CA THR A 12 -14.83 -31.74 -3.89
C THR A 12 -14.68 -30.23 -4.09
N ALA A 13 -13.71 -29.56 -3.45
CA ALA A 13 -13.53 -28.11 -3.58
C ALA A 13 -12.67 -27.67 -4.79
N ALA A 14 -11.85 -28.57 -5.36
CA ALA A 14 -10.91 -28.23 -6.44
C ALA A 14 -11.54 -28.14 -7.84
N VAL A 15 -12.78 -28.61 -8.01
CA VAL A 15 -13.48 -28.61 -9.32
C VAL A 15 -14.18 -27.27 -9.62
N LEU A 16 -14.25 -26.34 -8.65
CA LEU A 16 -15.06 -25.13 -8.77
C LEU A 16 -14.45 -23.99 -9.61
N GLY A 17 -13.23 -24.15 -10.15
CA GLY A 17 -12.51 -23.08 -10.86
C GLY A 17 -12.24 -23.32 -12.34
N GLN A 18 -12.48 -24.53 -12.86
CA GLN A 18 -12.16 -24.89 -14.24
C GLN A 18 -13.44 -25.05 -15.06
N ASP A 19 -13.49 -24.40 -16.23
CA ASP A 19 -14.57 -24.58 -17.20
C ASP A 19 -14.71 -26.07 -17.56
N ALA A 20 -15.95 -26.57 -17.58
CA ALA A 20 -16.25 -27.95 -17.95
C ALA A 20 -15.73 -28.29 -19.36
N GLU A 21 -15.69 -27.32 -20.27
CA GLU A 21 -15.18 -27.50 -21.63
C GLU A 21 -13.66 -27.68 -21.67
N HIS A 22 -12.95 -27.17 -20.66
CA HIS A 22 -11.49 -27.12 -20.63
C HIS A 22 -10.84 -28.12 -19.66
N GLN A 23 -11.58 -29.15 -19.22
CA GLN A 23 -11.03 -30.22 -18.38
C GLN A 23 -9.81 -30.88 -19.02
N TRP A 24 -8.84 -31.25 -18.18
CA TRP A 24 -7.63 -31.91 -18.65
C TRP A 24 -7.93 -33.32 -19.16
N GLN A 25 -7.32 -33.69 -20.27
CA GLN A 25 -7.32 -35.03 -20.83
C GLN A 25 -5.90 -35.36 -21.30
N ALA A 26 -5.43 -36.56 -20.97
CA ALA A 26 -4.17 -37.06 -21.49
C ALA A 26 -4.20 -37.12 -23.02
N ALA A 27 -3.06 -36.83 -23.66
CA ALA A 27 -2.91 -37.01 -25.11
C ALA A 27 -3.08 -38.49 -25.48
N GLY A 28 -3.90 -38.76 -26.51
CA GLY A 28 -4.02 -40.08 -27.09
C GLY A 28 -2.80 -40.44 -27.96
N ALA A 29 -2.68 -41.71 -28.35
CA ALA A 29 -1.53 -42.22 -29.11
C ALA A 29 -1.31 -41.53 -30.48
N ASN A 30 -2.34 -40.89 -31.05
CA ASN A 30 -2.29 -40.22 -32.35
C ASN A 30 -2.27 -38.68 -32.25
N ASP A 31 -2.30 -38.15 -31.03
CA ASP A 31 -2.27 -36.71 -30.78
C ASP A 31 -0.82 -36.21 -30.83
N LEU A 32 -0.62 -35.08 -31.50
CA LEU A 32 0.70 -34.48 -31.69
C LEU A 32 0.99 -33.51 -30.56
N ARG A 33 2.22 -33.55 -30.06
CA ARG A 33 2.74 -32.65 -29.02
C ARG A 33 4.06 -32.05 -29.48
N SER A 34 4.53 -31.07 -28.72
CA SER A 34 5.68 -30.20 -29.03
C SER A 34 6.74 -30.29 -27.93
N PRO A 35 7.93 -29.71 -28.11
CA PRO A 35 8.87 -29.47 -27.00
C PRO A 35 8.36 -28.43 -25.98
N CYS A 36 7.25 -27.72 -26.25
CA CYS A 36 6.73 -26.67 -25.39
C CYS A 36 5.69 -27.21 -24.40
N PRO A 37 5.99 -27.26 -23.09
CA PRO A 37 5.05 -27.76 -22.08
C PRO A 37 3.77 -26.92 -22.00
N LEU A 38 3.84 -25.62 -22.33
CA LEU A 38 2.69 -24.72 -22.30
C LEU A 38 1.67 -25.07 -23.39
N LEU A 39 2.12 -25.23 -24.63
CA LEU A 39 1.23 -25.58 -25.74
C LEU A 39 0.66 -26.99 -25.58
N ASN A 40 1.47 -27.92 -25.07
CA ASN A 40 1.02 -29.25 -24.74
C ASN A 40 -0.07 -29.21 -23.65
N SER A 41 0.12 -28.39 -22.61
CA SER A 41 -0.90 -28.16 -21.58
C SER A 41 -2.18 -27.57 -22.16
N LEU A 42 -2.08 -26.53 -23.00
CA LEU A 42 -3.26 -25.91 -23.62
C LEU A 42 -4.02 -26.90 -24.53
N ALA A 43 -3.32 -27.78 -25.26
CA ALA A 43 -3.96 -28.85 -26.02
C ALA A 43 -4.59 -29.92 -25.11
N ASN A 44 -3.90 -30.35 -24.04
CA ASN A 44 -4.44 -31.30 -23.05
C ASN A 44 -5.66 -30.72 -22.31
N HIS A 45 -5.78 -29.40 -22.21
CA HIS A 45 -6.94 -28.70 -21.66
C HIS A 45 -7.98 -28.30 -22.72
N GLY A 46 -7.74 -28.57 -24.01
CA GLY A 46 -8.68 -28.21 -25.08
C GLY A 46 -8.81 -26.71 -25.36
N TYR A 47 -7.88 -25.87 -24.88
CA TYR A 47 -7.74 -24.48 -25.33
C TYR A 47 -7.17 -24.40 -26.75
N LEU A 48 -6.40 -25.41 -27.13
CA LEU A 48 -6.00 -25.69 -28.52
C LEU A 48 -6.65 -27.01 -28.96
N PRO A 49 -6.72 -27.31 -30.27
CA PRO A 49 -7.15 -28.62 -30.74
C PRO A 49 -6.41 -29.74 -29.99
N ARG A 50 -7.14 -30.61 -29.29
CA ARG A 50 -6.57 -31.69 -28.44
C ARG A 50 -5.64 -32.62 -29.22
N THR A 51 -5.91 -32.78 -30.51
CA THR A 51 -5.10 -33.55 -31.46
C THR A 51 -3.75 -32.92 -31.78
N GLY A 52 -3.54 -31.65 -31.45
CA GLY A 52 -2.33 -30.90 -31.80
C GLY A 52 -2.16 -30.66 -33.30
N ARG A 53 -3.24 -30.77 -34.09
CA ARG A 53 -3.20 -30.68 -35.56
C ARG A 53 -3.86 -29.41 -36.09
N ASN A 54 -3.42 -28.96 -37.27
CA ASN A 54 -4.00 -27.87 -38.05
C ASN A 54 -4.28 -26.60 -37.24
N ILE A 55 -3.31 -26.15 -36.45
CA ILE A 55 -3.43 -24.97 -35.60
C ILE A 55 -3.06 -23.74 -36.43
N SER A 56 -4.02 -22.83 -36.64
CA SER A 56 -3.72 -21.52 -37.22
C SER A 56 -3.10 -20.59 -36.17
N VAL A 57 -2.44 -19.52 -36.62
CA VAL A 57 -1.89 -18.52 -35.69
C VAL A 57 -3.00 -17.84 -34.88
N ASP A 58 -4.18 -17.61 -35.45
CA ASP A 58 -5.31 -17.07 -34.70
C ASP A 58 -5.81 -18.04 -33.63
N ALA A 59 -5.93 -19.34 -33.96
CA ALA A 59 -6.30 -20.37 -32.98
C ALA A 59 -5.27 -20.47 -31.84
N LEU A 60 -3.98 -20.32 -32.15
CA LEU A 60 -2.93 -20.22 -31.13
C LEU A 60 -3.17 -19.04 -30.18
N ILE A 61 -3.39 -17.85 -30.72
CA ILE A 61 -3.56 -16.63 -29.90
C ILE A 61 -4.82 -16.70 -29.05
N GLU A 62 -5.94 -17.11 -29.63
CA GLU A 62 -7.19 -17.24 -28.90
C GLU A 62 -7.10 -18.33 -27.83
N GLY A 63 -6.47 -19.47 -28.12
CA GLY A 63 -6.23 -20.52 -27.13
C GLY A 63 -5.34 -20.05 -25.98
N MET A 64 -4.26 -19.30 -26.26
CA MET A 64 -3.42 -18.72 -25.22
C MET A 64 -4.15 -17.65 -24.41
N HIS A 65 -4.97 -16.80 -25.03
CA HIS A 65 -5.76 -15.80 -24.33
C HIS A 65 -6.85 -16.44 -23.44
N ALA A 66 -7.52 -17.47 -23.95
CA ALA A 66 -8.51 -18.25 -23.21
C ALA A 66 -7.86 -18.97 -22.01
N GLY A 67 -6.68 -19.57 -22.17
CA GLY A 67 -6.00 -20.28 -21.08
C GLY A 67 -5.29 -19.37 -20.06
N LEU A 68 -4.73 -18.24 -20.49
CA LEU A 68 -3.75 -17.48 -19.70
C LEU A 68 -4.14 -16.01 -19.42
N ASN A 69 -5.16 -15.50 -20.11
CA ASN A 69 -5.61 -14.11 -20.09
C ASN A 69 -4.55 -13.08 -20.53
N LEU A 70 -4.24 -13.08 -21.83
CA LEU A 70 -3.29 -12.15 -22.45
C LEU A 70 -3.85 -10.74 -22.68
N ARG A 71 -3.05 -9.71 -22.45
CA ARG A 71 -3.30 -8.35 -22.95
C ARG A 71 -3.04 -8.30 -24.46
N ASP A 72 -3.65 -7.35 -25.18
CA ASP A 72 -3.57 -7.31 -26.65
C ASP A 72 -2.14 -7.14 -27.18
N ASP A 73 -1.26 -6.47 -26.44
CA ASP A 73 0.16 -6.37 -26.79
C ASP A 73 0.91 -7.70 -26.64
N ALA A 74 0.57 -8.52 -25.64
CA ALA A 74 1.13 -9.87 -25.47
C ALA A 74 0.68 -10.82 -26.59
N LYS A 75 -0.55 -10.66 -27.09
CA LYS A 75 -1.04 -11.41 -28.27
C LYS A 75 -0.14 -11.20 -29.49
N LEU A 76 0.35 -9.98 -29.71
CA LEU A 76 1.27 -9.68 -30.81
C LEU A 76 2.61 -10.43 -30.67
N PHE A 77 3.15 -10.53 -29.45
CA PHE A 77 4.38 -11.29 -29.19
C PHE A 77 4.24 -12.77 -29.58
N PHE A 78 3.15 -13.42 -29.16
CA PHE A 78 2.92 -14.82 -29.52
C PHE A 78 2.57 -15.01 -31.01
N ARG A 79 2.02 -13.98 -31.67
CA ARG A 79 1.74 -14.03 -33.12
C ARG A 79 3.04 -14.14 -33.92
N LEU A 80 4.10 -13.47 -33.48
CA LEU A 80 5.43 -13.61 -34.09
C LEU A 80 5.96 -15.04 -33.99
N GLN A 81 5.77 -15.70 -32.85
CA GLN A 81 6.17 -17.09 -32.66
C GLN A 81 5.32 -18.06 -33.48
N GLY A 82 4.01 -17.82 -33.57
CA GLY A 82 3.12 -18.57 -34.46
C GLY A 82 3.51 -18.45 -35.93
N ASN A 83 3.88 -17.24 -36.38
CA ASN A 83 4.37 -17.02 -37.74
C ASN A 83 5.68 -17.76 -38.02
N LYS A 84 6.59 -17.85 -37.02
CA LYS A 84 7.78 -18.72 -37.12
C LYS A 84 7.40 -20.20 -37.21
N ALA A 85 6.41 -20.67 -36.46
CA ALA A 85 5.96 -22.05 -36.53
C ALA A 85 5.44 -22.44 -37.93
N LEU A 86 4.73 -21.54 -38.61
CA LEU A 86 4.23 -21.78 -39.97
C LEU A 86 5.35 -22.06 -40.99
N THR A 87 6.57 -21.58 -40.77
CA THR A 87 7.68 -21.82 -41.70
C THR A 87 8.16 -23.27 -41.71
N ALA A 88 7.80 -24.06 -40.68
CA ALA A 88 8.08 -25.49 -40.59
C ALA A 88 6.81 -26.35 -40.76
N SER A 89 5.72 -25.77 -41.25
CA SER A 89 4.45 -26.48 -41.39
C SER A 89 4.57 -27.74 -42.24
N SER A 90 4.04 -28.85 -41.72
CA SER A 90 3.90 -30.12 -42.43
C SER A 90 2.44 -30.45 -42.80
N THR A 91 1.50 -29.53 -42.56
CA THR A 91 0.05 -29.79 -42.68
C THR A 91 -0.44 -29.88 -44.13
N GLY A 92 0.32 -29.34 -45.08
CA GLY A 92 -0.10 -29.10 -46.46
C GLY A 92 -0.92 -27.81 -46.65
N ASP A 93 -1.15 -27.04 -45.58
CA ASP A 93 -1.81 -25.73 -45.59
C ASP A 93 -0.87 -24.68 -44.97
N ALA A 94 -0.49 -23.67 -45.78
CA ALA A 94 0.43 -22.61 -45.38
C ALA A 94 -0.08 -21.72 -44.22
N GLN A 95 -1.35 -21.84 -43.83
CA GLN A 95 -1.96 -21.09 -42.73
C GLN A 95 -2.04 -21.86 -41.41
N THR A 96 -1.61 -23.12 -41.38
CA THR A 96 -1.67 -23.95 -40.19
C THR A 96 -0.37 -24.72 -39.94
N PHE A 97 -0.13 -25.12 -38.70
CA PHE A 97 0.97 -26.00 -38.31
C PHE A 97 0.48 -27.10 -37.36
N HIS A 98 1.22 -28.21 -37.26
CA HIS A 98 1.07 -29.22 -36.21
C HIS A 98 1.95 -28.86 -35.01
N LEU A 99 1.55 -29.21 -33.79
CA LEU A 99 2.42 -29.03 -32.61
C LEU A 99 3.77 -29.76 -32.77
N SER A 100 3.78 -30.89 -33.47
CA SER A 100 5.02 -31.62 -33.79
C SER A 100 5.95 -30.89 -34.75
N ASP A 101 5.47 -29.91 -35.51
CA ASP A 101 6.33 -29.11 -36.40
C ASP A 101 7.33 -28.27 -35.60
N LEU A 102 6.98 -27.96 -34.34
CA LEU A 102 7.85 -27.25 -33.39
C LEU A 102 9.02 -28.11 -32.87
N ILE A 103 9.07 -29.40 -33.19
CA ILE A 103 10.21 -30.30 -32.92
C ILE A 103 11.41 -29.94 -33.81
N THR A 104 11.17 -29.23 -34.92
CA THR A 104 12.21 -28.77 -35.85
C THR A 104 13.31 -28.00 -35.13
N HIS A 105 14.51 -28.57 -35.12
CA HIS A 105 15.68 -28.00 -34.46
C HIS A 105 16.09 -26.65 -35.07
N ASP A 106 16.57 -25.74 -34.23
CA ASP A 106 17.03 -24.38 -34.58
C ASP A 106 15.96 -23.43 -35.17
N LEU A 107 14.67 -23.80 -35.12
CA LEU A 107 13.56 -22.88 -35.46
C LEU A 107 13.09 -22.06 -34.26
N ILE A 108 12.63 -22.77 -33.23
CA ILE A 108 12.20 -22.25 -31.92
C ILE A 108 12.79 -23.16 -30.84
N GLU A 109 12.74 -24.48 -31.08
CA GLU A 109 13.48 -25.51 -30.33
C GLU A 109 14.99 -25.24 -30.40
N HIS A 110 15.69 -25.55 -29.31
CA HIS A 110 17.12 -25.29 -29.15
C HIS A 110 17.73 -26.23 -28.09
N ASP A 111 19.04 -26.45 -28.19
CA ASP A 111 19.81 -27.20 -27.19
C ASP A 111 19.74 -26.55 -25.80
N ALA A 112 20.13 -27.32 -24.77
CA ALA A 112 20.10 -26.90 -23.36
C ALA A 112 18.71 -26.54 -22.84
N SER A 113 17.68 -27.22 -23.35
CA SER A 113 16.32 -27.17 -22.80
C SER A 113 16.28 -27.60 -21.32
N LEU A 114 15.43 -26.95 -20.53
CA LEU A 114 15.30 -27.19 -19.08
C LEU A 114 14.71 -28.55 -18.71
N SER A 115 14.05 -29.23 -19.65
CA SER A 115 13.35 -30.51 -19.43
C SER A 115 13.40 -31.47 -20.62
N ARG A 116 14.08 -31.12 -21.71
CA ARG A 116 14.21 -31.92 -22.95
C ARG A 116 15.69 -32.18 -23.23
N ALA A 117 16.00 -33.30 -23.88
CA ALA A 117 17.35 -33.58 -24.34
C ALA A 117 17.68 -32.74 -25.58
N ASP A 118 18.96 -32.61 -25.89
CA ASP A 118 19.42 -31.98 -27.13
C ASP A 118 19.17 -32.93 -28.32
N ILE A 119 18.92 -32.41 -29.52
CA ILE A 119 18.58 -33.23 -30.71
C ILE A 119 19.67 -34.25 -31.07
N HIS A 120 20.91 -33.97 -30.70
CA HIS A 120 22.05 -34.89 -30.84
C HIS A 120 21.74 -36.29 -30.25
N PHE A 121 20.92 -36.37 -29.20
CA PHE A 121 20.52 -37.63 -28.55
C PHE A 121 19.23 -38.24 -29.11
N GLY A 122 18.66 -37.67 -30.18
CA GLY A 122 17.55 -38.21 -30.96
C GLY A 122 16.15 -37.73 -30.56
N ASP A 123 15.89 -37.42 -29.29
CA ASP A 123 14.58 -36.96 -28.80
C ASP A 123 14.68 -35.61 -28.07
N ASN A 124 14.42 -34.53 -28.79
CA ASN A 124 14.46 -33.15 -28.31
C ASN A 124 13.10 -32.61 -27.84
N TRP A 125 12.07 -33.44 -27.71
CA TRP A 125 10.71 -32.94 -27.43
C TRP A 125 10.03 -33.64 -26.25
N SER A 126 10.32 -34.91 -25.99
CA SER A 126 9.76 -35.62 -24.83
C SER A 126 10.28 -35.02 -23.52
N PHE A 127 9.40 -34.97 -22.52
CA PHE A 127 9.81 -34.64 -21.16
C PHE A 127 10.85 -35.66 -20.65
N ASN A 128 11.97 -35.16 -20.13
CA ASN A 128 13.07 -35.96 -19.61
C ASN A 128 13.27 -35.66 -18.13
N GLN A 129 12.90 -36.62 -17.28
CA GLN A 129 12.97 -36.47 -15.82
C GLN A 129 14.38 -36.18 -15.32
N THR A 130 15.40 -36.86 -15.86
CA THR A 130 16.81 -36.66 -15.44
C THR A 130 17.27 -35.23 -15.68
N ILE A 131 16.93 -34.65 -16.83
CA ILE A 131 17.26 -33.26 -17.16
C ILE A 131 16.47 -32.28 -16.28
N PHE A 132 15.19 -32.57 -16.06
CA PHE A 132 14.38 -31.71 -15.20
C PHE A 132 14.79 -31.80 -13.72
N ASP A 133 15.28 -32.95 -13.25
CA ASP A 133 15.85 -33.10 -11.91
C ASP A 133 17.12 -32.28 -11.73
N GLU A 134 18.00 -32.22 -12.74
CA GLU A 134 19.13 -31.28 -12.76
C GLU A 134 18.64 -29.84 -12.60
N THR A 135 17.67 -29.42 -13.42
CA THR A 135 17.07 -28.09 -13.34
C THR A 135 16.49 -27.80 -11.94
N LYS A 136 15.69 -28.71 -11.39
CA LYS A 136 15.05 -28.60 -10.06
C LYS A 136 16.07 -28.52 -8.92
N SER A 137 17.25 -29.11 -9.07
CA SER A 137 18.29 -29.10 -8.04
C SER A 137 18.78 -27.69 -7.70
N TYR A 138 18.61 -26.73 -8.62
CA TYR A 138 18.95 -25.32 -8.42
C TYR A 138 17.85 -24.50 -7.75
N TRP A 139 16.71 -25.10 -7.41
CA TRP A 139 15.57 -24.44 -6.78
C TRP A 139 15.42 -24.89 -5.31
N PRO A 140 16.22 -24.35 -4.37
CA PRO A 140 16.28 -24.86 -3.01
C PRO A 140 15.05 -24.52 -2.16
N ALA A 141 14.29 -23.49 -2.54
CA ALA A 141 13.13 -22.99 -1.81
C ALA A 141 11.81 -23.35 -2.52
N ASP A 142 10.68 -23.14 -1.82
CA ASP A 142 9.33 -23.34 -2.35
C ASP A 142 8.95 -22.30 -3.42
N LEU A 143 9.65 -21.16 -3.47
CA LEU A 143 9.51 -20.15 -4.51
C LEU A 143 10.80 -20.09 -5.33
N ILE A 144 10.67 -20.19 -6.65
CA ILE A 144 11.78 -20.12 -7.60
C ILE A 144 12.09 -18.65 -7.88
N SER A 145 13.20 -18.15 -7.35
CA SER A 145 13.68 -16.81 -7.65
C SER A 145 14.24 -16.70 -9.07
N ILE A 146 14.33 -15.49 -9.62
CA ILE A 146 15.01 -15.23 -10.91
C ILE A 146 16.46 -15.71 -10.85
N SER A 147 17.13 -15.53 -9.71
CA SER A 147 18.52 -15.98 -9.55
C SER A 147 18.65 -17.50 -9.61
N ASP A 148 17.72 -18.24 -9.01
CA ASP A 148 17.76 -19.69 -8.98
C ASP A 148 17.43 -20.28 -10.35
N ALA A 149 16.44 -19.71 -11.04
CA ALA A 149 16.14 -20.01 -12.43
C ALA A 149 17.33 -19.73 -13.36
N ALA A 150 18.02 -18.60 -13.19
CA ALA A 150 19.20 -18.25 -13.97
C ALA A 150 20.38 -19.20 -13.71
N LYS A 151 20.60 -19.63 -12.46
CA LYS A 151 21.60 -20.66 -12.13
C LYS A 151 21.27 -21.99 -12.81
N ALA A 152 20.01 -22.40 -12.78
CA ALA A 152 19.53 -23.61 -13.47
C ALA A 152 19.82 -23.54 -14.98
N LEU A 153 19.52 -22.40 -15.61
CA LEU A 153 19.84 -22.15 -17.02
C LEU A 153 21.34 -22.28 -17.33
N VAL A 154 22.18 -21.58 -16.56
CA VAL A 154 23.65 -21.62 -16.77
C VAL A 154 24.18 -23.04 -16.57
N ALA A 155 23.72 -23.73 -15.55
CA ALA A 155 24.09 -25.12 -15.29
C ALA A 155 23.68 -26.03 -16.44
N ARG A 156 22.42 -25.96 -16.88
CA ARG A 156 21.92 -26.78 -17.97
C ARG A 156 22.70 -26.56 -19.26
N GLN A 157 23.01 -25.30 -19.62
CA GLN A 157 23.83 -24.99 -20.79
C GLN A 157 25.26 -25.51 -20.67
N LYS A 158 25.85 -25.44 -19.47
CA LYS A 158 27.18 -26.00 -19.20
C LYS A 158 27.17 -27.53 -19.36
N THR A 159 26.17 -28.20 -18.79
CA THR A 159 26.01 -29.65 -18.88
C THR A 159 25.77 -30.07 -20.33
N ALA A 160 24.85 -29.44 -21.06
CA ALA A 160 24.58 -29.68 -22.48
C ALA A 160 25.87 -29.63 -23.30
N LYS A 161 26.58 -28.49 -23.22
CA LYS A 161 27.81 -28.26 -23.97
C LYS A 161 28.93 -29.26 -23.64
N ALA A 162 28.95 -29.79 -22.42
CA ALA A 162 29.96 -30.76 -22.01
C ALA A 162 29.72 -32.16 -22.58
N VAL A 163 28.46 -32.52 -22.87
CA VAL A 163 28.08 -33.87 -23.30
C VAL A 163 27.66 -33.96 -24.76
N ASN A 164 27.24 -32.84 -25.36
CA ASN A 164 26.84 -32.76 -26.77
C ASN A 164 27.99 -32.18 -27.62
N PRO A 165 28.69 -33.00 -28.43
CA PRO A 165 29.77 -32.53 -29.31
C PRO A 165 29.29 -31.62 -30.45
N GLU A 166 27.99 -31.62 -30.75
CA GLU A 166 27.34 -30.80 -31.77
C GLU A 166 26.57 -29.62 -31.17
N PHE A 167 26.82 -29.30 -29.88
CA PHE A 167 26.09 -28.28 -29.14
C PHE A 167 26.00 -26.95 -29.90
N ASN A 168 24.77 -26.54 -30.21
CA ASN A 168 24.46 -25.28 -30.86
C ASN A 168 23.42 -24.49 -30.05
N LEU A 169 23.79 -23.28 -29.65
CA LEU A 169 22.85 -22.34 -29.05
C LEU A 169 23.09 -20.95 -29.64
N PRO A 170 22.47 -20.63 -30.79
CA PRO A 170 22.61 -19.32 -31.43
C PRO A 170 21.92 -18.23 -30.61
N LEU A 171 22.10 -16.96 -31.00
CA LEU A 171 21.55 -15.81 -30.28
C LEU A 171 20.03 -15.90 -30.08
N ASP A 172 19.30 -16.36 -31.10
CA ASP A 172 17.85 -16.62 -31.01
C ASP A 172 17.53 -17.70 -29.98
N GLY A 173 18.33 -18.78 -29.92
CA GLY A 173 18.20 -19.84 -28.91
C GLY A 173 18.45 -19.32 -27.48
N TYR A 174 19.48 -18.49 -27.27
CA TYR A 174 19.69 -17.82 -25.97
C TYR A 174 18.49 -16.94 -25.59
N THR A 175 17.99 -16.15 -26.53
CA THR A 175 16.86 -15.24 -26.29
C THR A 175 15.59 -16.02 -25.97
N ASN A 176 15.32 -17.11 -26.69
CA ASN A 176 14.21 -18.01 -26.43
C ASN A 176 14.32 -18.66 -25.04
N SER A 177 15.50 -19.18 -24.67
CA SER A 177 15.75 -19.82 -23.39
C SER A 177 15.50 -18.87 -22.20
N LEU A 178 15.95 -17.61 -22.32
CA LEU A 178 15.69 -16.56 -21.32
C LEU A 178 14.19 -16.21 -21.23
N GLY A 179 13.52 -16.07 -22.39
CA GLY A 179 12.09 -15.76 -22.45
C GLY A 179 11.20 -16.89 -21.93
N GLN A 180 11.53 -18.15 -22.23
CA GLN A 180 10.84 -19.33 -21.70
C GLN A 180 10.98 -19.41 -20.18
N THR A 181 12.14 -19.04 -19.65
CA THR A 181 12.38 -18.99 -18.20
C THR A 181 11.55 -17.90 -17.54
N ALA A 182 11.51 -16.71 -18.13
CA ALA A 182 10.62 -15.65 -17.68
C ALA A 182 9.14 -16.05 -17.75
N MET A 183 8.75 -16.84 -18.75
CA MET A 183 7.36 -17.27 -18.94
C MET A 183 6.86 -18.12 -17.77
N TYR A 184 7.58 -19.18 -17.38
CA TYR A 184 7.12 -20.01 -16.25
C TYR A 184 7.22 -19.26 -14.92
N LEU A 185 8.24 -18.40 -14.76
CA LEU A 185 8.39 -17.55 -13.57
C LEU A 185 7.20 -16.58 -13.40
N GLY A 186 6.77 -15.96 -14.49
CA GLY A 186 5.64 -15.01 -14.46
C GLY A 186 4.26 -15.68 -14.45
N LEU A 187 4.12 -16.84 -15.10
CA LEU A 187 2.86 -17.58 -15.16
C LEU A 187 2.48 -18.22 -13.82
N PHE A 188 3.48 -18.75 -13.10
CA PHE A 188 3.29 -19.43 -11.81
C PHE A 188 3.77 -18.59 -10.62
N GLY A 189 4.09 -17.32 -10.86
CA GLY A 189 4.47 -16.31 -9.88
C GLY A 189 3.95 -14.94 -10.34
N ASP A 190 4.87 -14.00 -10.57
CA ASP A 190 4.52 -12.67 -11.07
C ASP A 190 5.49 -12.14 -12.14
N TYR A 191 4.97 -11.31 -13.04
CA TYR A 191 5.75 -10.72 -14.15
C TYR A 191 6.65 -9.55 -13.73
N GLU A 192 6.64 -9.14 -12.46
CA GLU A 192 7.59 -8.14 -11.96
C GLU A 192 8.87 -8.81 -11.48
N ASP A 193 8.82 -9.69 -10.48
CA ASP A 193 9.99 -10.24 -9.79
C ASP A 193 10.09 -11.78 -9.87
N GLY A 194 9.20 -12.43 -10.62
CA GLY A 194 9.19 -13.88 -10.74
C GLY A 194 8.59 -14.54 -9.51
N TYR A 195 9.41 -15.29 -8.75
CA TYR A 195 8.99 -16.06 -7.56
C TYR A 195 7.87 -17.06 -7.85
N ALA A 196 8.03 -17.86 -8.90
CA ALA A 196 7.05 -18.89 -9.20
C ALA A 196 6.99 -19.96 -8.10
N ARG A 197 5.79 -20.43 -7.75
CA ARG A 197 5.70 -21.58 -6.84
C ARG A 197 6.32 -22.81 -7.48
N LYS A 198 7.27 -23.42 -6.78
CA LYS A 198 8.00 -24.59 -7.25
C LYS A 198 7.07 -25.76 -7.52
N ASP A 199 6.10 -26.02 -6.65
CA ASP A 199 5.15 -27.12 -6.85
C ASP A 199 4.26 -26.94 -8.09
N TRP A 200 3.82 -25.71 -8.39
CA TRP A 200 3.11 -25.40 -9.64
C TRP A 200 3.98 -25.62 -10.88
N VAL A 201 5.22 -25.12 -10.85
CA VAL A 201 6.16 -25.30 -11.98
C VAL A 201 6.48 -26.76 -12.20
N VAL A 202 6.78 -27.51 -11.14
CA VAL A 202 7.08 -28.95 -11.22
C VAL A 202 5.88 -29.72 -11.76
N TYR A 203 4.69 -29.48 -11.20
CA TYR A 203 3.45 -30.12 -11.69
C TYR A 203 3.22 -29.83 -13.17
N PHE A 204 3.40 -28.57 -13.60
CA PHE A 204 3.23 -28.16 -14.97
C PHE A 204 4.17 -28.86 -15.95
N PHE A 205 5.46 -28.96 -15.64
CA PHE A 205 6.43 -29.61 -16.51
C PHE A 205 6.25 -31.13 -16.54
N GLU A 206 6.03 -31.78 -15.40
CA GLU A 206 5.94 -33.24 -15.29
C GLU A 206 4.62 -33.80 -15.84
N ASN A 207 3.54 -33.02 -15.80
CA ASN A 207 2.21 -33.48 -16.22
C ASN A 207 1.69 -32.82 -17.50
N GLU A 208 2.40 -31.80 -18.01
CA GLU A 208 1.95 -30.93 -19.10
C GLU A 208 0.49 -30.51 -18.87
N ARG A 209 0.27 -29.92 -17.69
CA ARG A 209 -1.03 -29.60 -17.15
C ARG A 209 -1.00 -28.30 -16.38
N LEU A 210 -1.98 -27.42 -16.60
CA LEU A 210 -2.14 -26.23 -15.79
C LEU A 210 -2.53 -26.65 -14.35
N PRO A 211 -1.86 -26.14 -13.30
CA PRO A 211 -1.96 -26.66 -11.94
C PRO A 211 -3.23 -26.20 -11.19
N PHE A 212 -4.40 -26.25 -11.86
CA PHE A 212 -5.69 -25.91 -11.27
C PHE A 212 -5.98 -26.71 -9.99
N GLU A 213 -5.60 -27.99 -9.96
CA GLU A 213 -5.76 -28.87 -8.79
C GLU A 213 -4.91 -28.44 -7.58
N LEU A 214 -3.83 -27.69 -7.82
CA LEU A 214 -2.97 -27.12 -6.80
C LEU A 214 -3.37 -25.69 -6.41
N GLY A 215 -4.54 -25.24 -6.87
CA GLY A 215 -5.10 -23.91 -6.60
C GLY A 215 -4.59 -22.81 -7.52
N TRP A 216 -3.89 -23.13 -8.62
CA TRP A 216 -3.58 -22.12 -9.63
C TRP A 216 -4.85 -21.68 -10.34
N ALA A 217 -4.98 -20.39 -10.61
CA ALA A 217 -6.10 -19.83 -11.34
C ALA A 217 -5.59 -18.97 -12.49
N ARG A 218 -6.35 -18.99 -13.60
CA ARG A 218 -6.17 -18.04 -14.70
C ARG A 218 -6.27 -16.60 -14.16
N ARG A 219 -5.44 -15.69 -14.70
CA ARG A 219 -5.45 -14.27 -14.28
C ARG A 219 -6.79 -13.59 -14.58
N SER A 220 -7.20 -12.66 -13.70
CA SER A 220 -8.42 -11.85 -13.86
C SER A 220 -8.28 -10.82 -14.98
N ASP A 221 -9.40 -10.26 -15.45
CA ASP A 221 -9.40 -9.25 -16.51
C ASP A 221 -8.70 -7.93 -16.12
N ASP A 222 -8.63 -7.64 -14.81
CA ASP A 222 -7.88 -6.50 -14.27
C ASP A 222 -6.36 -6.75 -14.21
N ASP A 223 -5.90 -7.98 -14.49
CA ASP A 223 -4.50 -8.42 -14.35
C ASP A 223 -4.04 -9.25 -15.57
N LYS A 224 -4.41 -8.80 -16.78
CA LYS A 224 -4.01 -9.47 -18.02
C LYS A 224 -2.49 -9.46 -18.20
N ILE A 225 -1.94 -10.56 -18.70
CA ILE A 225 -0.50 -10.72 -18.95
C ILE A 225 -0.04 -9.68 -19.99
N PRO A 226 0.82 -8.72 -19.63
CA PRO A 226 1.29 -7.70 -20.56
C PRO A 226 2.59 -8.11 -21.26
N ALA A 227 2.80 -7.73 -22.52
CA ALA A 227 4.07 -7.97 -23.21
C ALA A 227 5.23 -7.28 -22.49
N THR A 228 4.98 -6.10 -21.93
CA THR A 228 5.95 -5.34 -21.13
C THR A 228 6.39 -6.11 -19.88
N GLY A 229 5.50 -6.91 -19.27
CA GLY A 229 5.84 -7.74 -18.12
C GLY A 229 6.74 -8.92 -18.52
N ILE A 230 6.40 -9.63 -19.59
CA ILE A 230 7.23 -10.71 -20.15
C ILE A 230 8.63 -10.18 -20.49
N LEU A 231 8.72 -9.03 -21.17
CA LEU A 231 10.00 -8.43 -21.58
C LEU A 231 10.82 -7.94 -20.38
N ALA A 232 10.19 -7.31 -19.40
CA ALA A 232 10.87 -6.85 -18.19
C ALA A 232 11.46 -8.03 -17.40
N LEU A 233 10.67 -9.10 -17.20
CA LEU A 233 11.13 -10.29 -16.51
C LEU A 233 12.22 -11.02 -17.30
N THR A 234 12.10 -11.11 -18.64
CA THR A 234 13.16 -11.66 -19.51
C THR A 234 14.47 -10.89 -19.36
N THR A 235 14.40 -9.56 -19.29
CA THR A 235 15.57 -8.71 -19.06
C THR A 235 16.21 -8.99 -17.69
N LYS A 236 15.40 -9.15 -16.64
CA LYS A 236 15.90 -9.53 -15.30
C LYS A 236 16.57 -10.91 -15.33
N VAL A 237 15.95 -11.91 -15.95
CA VAL A 237 16.55 -13.24 -16.14
C VAL A 237 17.89 -13.12 -16.88
N ALA A 238 17.99 -12.31 -17.93
CA ALA A 238 19.23 -12.08 -18.66
C ALA A 238 20.36 -11.49 -17.78
N VAL A 239 20.03 -10.52 -16.91
CA VAL A 239 20.99 -9.93 -15.96
C VAL A 239 21.49 -10.97 -14.97
N HIS A 240 20.59 -11.74 -14.35
CA HIS A 240 20.97 -12.80 -13.41
C HIS A 240 21.72 -13.94 -14.10
N TYR A 241 21.36 -14.27 -15.34
CA TYR A 241 22.04 -15.24 -16.19
C TYR A 241 23.49 -14.83 -16.45
N LEU A 242 23.72 -13.57 -16.86
CA LEU A 242 25.06 -13.05 -17.11
C LEU A 242 25.91 -13.09 -15.84
N ALA A 243 25.36 -12.69 -14.70
CA ALA A 243 26.07 -12.72 -13.43
C ALA A 243 26.39 -14.13 -12.94
N ALA A 244 25.45 -15.08 -13.07
CA ALA A 244 25.69 -16.49 -12.78
C ALA A 244 26.79 -17.08 -13.68
N LYS A 245 26.84 -16.68 -14.96
CA LYS A 245 27.84 -17.14 -15.94
C LYS A 245 29.27 -16.67 -15.60
N ILE A 246 29.42 -15.47 -15.03
CA ILE A 246 30.74 -14.92 -14.64
C ILE A 246 31.10 -15.19 -13.17
N GLY A 247 30.35 -16.03 -12.47
CA GLY A 247 30.66 -16.43 -11.09
C GLY A 247 30.52 -15.31 -10.06
N LEU A 248 29.76 -14.24 -10.37
CA LEU A 248 29.39 -13.26 -9.37
C LEU A 248 28.39 -13.92 -8.41
N LEU A 249 28.90 -14.32 -7.24
CA LEU A 249 28.08 -14.74 -6.13
C LEU A 249 27.30 -13.52 -5.63
N PHE A 250 26.02 -13.43 -6.00
CA PHE A 250 25.09 -12.58 -5.29
C PHE A 250 24.90 -13.17 -3.88
N SER A 251 25.71 -12.71 -2.92
CA SER A 251 25.32 -12.81 -1.52
C SER A 251 24.02 -12.02 -1.37
N ALA A 252 22.99 -12.65 -0.81
CA ALA A 252 21.67 -12.05 -0.57
C ALA A 252 21.71 -10.75 0.25
N HIS A 253 22.88 -10.35 0.75
CA HIS A 253 23.08 -9.14 1.54
C HIS A 253 23.83 -7.99 0.83
N HIS A 254 24.51 -8.22 -0.29
CA HIS A 254 25.47 -7.22 -0.82
C HIS A 254 25.11 -6.52 -2.14
N ILE A 255 23.95 -6.84 -2.75
CA ILE A 255 23.34 -6.01 -3.80
C ILE A 255 21.94 -5.59 -3.39
N LEU A 256 21.83 -5.01 -2.20
CA LEU A 256 20.66 -4.24 -1.77
C LEU A 256 20.92 -2.72 -1.71
N CYS A 257 22.12 -2.25 -2.11
CA CYS A 257 22.47 -0.82 -2.05
C CYS A 257 22.77 -0.13 -3.38
N THR A 258 22.63 -0.79 -4.53
CA THR A 258 22.52 -0.10 -5.83
C THR A 258 21.10 -0.30 -6.38
N LYS A 259 20.21 0.60 -5.95
CA LYS A 259 18.81 0.73 -6.37
C LYS A 259 18.67 0.71 -7.90
N MET A 260 18.17 -0.39 -8.47
CA MET A 260 17.17 -0.31 -9.53
C MET A 260 15.81 -0.59 -8.87
N PRO A 261 14.76 0.17 -9.23
CA PRO A 261 13.72 0.56 -8.29
C PRO A 261 12.93 -0.65 -7.82
N SER A 262 12.89 -0.88 -6.50
CA SER A 262 11.68 -1.37 -5.86
C SER A 262 10.52 -0.57 -6.46
N GLN A 263 9.45 -1.23 -6.91
CA GLN A 263 8.24 -0.51 -7.31
C GLN A 263 7.96 0.54 -6.22
N LYS A 264 8.02 1.81 -6.61
CA LYS A 264 7.95 2.93 -5.67
C LYS A 264 6.62 2.78 -4.92
N PRO A 265 6.59 2.90 -3.58
CA PRO A 265 5.39 2.57 -2.82
C PRO A 265 4.21 3.41 -3.32
N LYS A 266 3.08 2.76 -3.56
CA LYS A 266 1.82 3.42 -3.89
C LYS A 266 1.25 4.04 -2.62
N ILE A 267 0.96 5.34 -2.65
CA ILE A 267 0.51 6.10 -1.48
C ILE A 267 -0.99 6.38 -1.58
N LEU A 268 -1.72 6.04 -0.53
CA LEU A 268 -3.10 6.45 -0.29
C LEU A 268 -3.11 7.52 0.81
N LEU A 269 -3.66 8.70 0.54
CA LEU A 269 -3.81 9.76 1.55
C LEU A 269 -5.28 10.06 1.80
N MET A 270 -5.75 9.72 2.99
CA MET A 270 -7.06 10.11 3.49
C MET A 270 -7.00 11.52 4.07
N GLY A 271 -8.03 12.34 3.81
CA GLY A 271 -8.15 13.67 4.42
C GLY A 271 -7.44 14.80 3.68
N ALA A 272 -7.15 14.62 2.39
CA ALA A 272 -6.47 15.61 1.54
C ALA A 272 -7.15 17.00 1.45
N THR A 273 -8.43 17.09 1.82
CA THR A 273 -9.19 18.35 1.88
C THR A 273 -9.31 18.93 3.28
N GLY A 274 -8.78 18.23 4.29
CA GLY A 274 -8.71 18.67 5.68
C GLY A 274 -7.45 19.47 5.98
N TYR A 275 -7.35 19.98 7.21
CA TYR A 275 -6.27 20.85 7.66
C TYR A 275 -4.90 20.16 7.69
N VAL A 276 -4.81 19.02 8.40
CA VAL A 276 -3.59 18.23 8.48
C VAL A 276 -3.32 17.55 7.14
N GLY A 277 -4.27 16.75 6.65
CA GLY A 277 -4.08 15.97 5.41
C GLY A 277 -3.82 16.83 4.17
N GLY A 278 -4.41 18.02 4.06
CA GLY A 278 -4.11 18.96 2.97
C GLY A 278 -2.70 19.54 3.06
N SER A 279 -2.22 19.87 4.26
CA SER A 279 -0.86 20.36 4.47
C SER A 279 0.18 19.24 4.23
N VAL A 280 -0.11 18.01 4.70
CA VAL A 280 0.70 16.82 4.40
C VAL A 280 0.79 16.57 2.90
N LEU A 281 -0.34 16.62 2.17
CA LEU A 281 -0.34 16.49 0.70
C LEU A 281 0.57 17.52 0.03
N HIS A 282 0.44 18.78 0.44
CA HIS A 282 1.24 19.88 -0.10
C HIS A 282 2.74 19.62 0.12
N HIS A 283 3.14 19.27 1.34
CA HIS A 283 4.55 19.06 1.68
C HIS A 283 5.13 17.82 0.98
N LEU A 284 4.38 16.71 0.91
CA LEU A 284 4.80 15.51 0.17
C LEU A 284 5.06 15.81 -1.32
N LEU A 285 4.20 16.59 -1.96
CA LEU A 285 4.33 16.93 -3.39
C LEU A 285 5.40 17.99 -3.67
N ALA A 286 5.74 18.80 -2.67
CA ALA A 286 6.79 19.82 -2.75
C ALA A 286 8.18 19.28 -2.41
N HIS A 287 8.28 18.16 -1.67
CA HIS A 287 9.56 17.66 -1.19
C HIS A 287 10.42 17.05 -2.31
N PRO A 288 11.65 17.53 -2.55
CA PRO A 288 12.51 17.08 -3.65
C PRO A 288 12.77 15.58 -3.68
N ASP A 289 13.05 14.97 -2.53
CA ASP A 289 13.37 13.53 -2.45
C ASP A 289 12.22 12.60 -2.87
N LEU A 290 10.97 13.09 -2.78
CA LEU A 290 9.79 12.30 -3.12
C LEU A 290 9.35 12.45 -4.57
N THR A 291 9.97 13.36 -5.34
CA THR A 291 9.65 13.59 -6.77
C THR A 291 9.85 12.35 -7.65
N THR A 292 10.77 11.47 -7.28
CA THR A 292 11.01 10.18 -7.98
C THR A 292 10.06 9.07 -7.54
N THR A 293 9.34 9.27 -6.45
CA THR A 293 8.37 8.32 -5.88
C THR A 293 6.95 8.70 -6.30
N ILE A 294 6.62 9.98 -6.26
CA ILE A 294 5.30 10.53 -6.61
C ILE A 294 5.39 11.14 -8.02
N THR A 295 5.04 10.34 -9.00
CA THR A 295 5.14 10.69 -10.43
C THR A 295 3.74 10.64 -11.08
N PRO A 296 3.58 11.13 -12.32
CA PRO A 296 2.33 10.94 -13.07
C PRO A 296 1.92 9.46 -13.23
N SER A 297 2.88 8.54 -13.25
CA SER A 297 2.65 7.10 -13.33
C SER A 297 2.51 6.41 -11.97
N ASN A 298 2.79 7.12 -10.87
CA ASN A 298 2.60 6.66 -9.49
C ASN A 298 2.02 7.79 -8.62
N PRO A 299 0.78 8.24 -8.90
CA PRO A 299 0.16 9.35 -8.18
C PRO A 299 -0.26 8.97 -6.77
N ILE A 300 -0.39 9.97 -5.88
CA ILE A 300 -1.05 9.77 -4.59
C ILE A 300 -2.56 9.64 -4.84
N THR A 301 -3.15 8.54 -4.37
CA THR A 301 -4.61 8.37 -4.42
C THR A 301 -5.27 9.16 -3.30
N LEU A 302 -6.27 9.97 -3.62
CA LEU A 302 -6.93 10.90 -2.70
C LEU A 302 -8.43 10.60 -2.61
N PRO A 303 -8.89 9.83 -1.62
CA PRO A 303 -10.31 9.63 -1.38
C PRO A 303 -11.00 10.93 -0.97
N ILE A 304 -12.03 11.34 -1.71
CA ILE A 304 -12.76 12.58 -1.51
C ILE A 304 -14.27 12.31 -1.43
N ARG A 305 -14.92 12.95 -0.45
CA ARG A 305 -16.38 13.00 -0.39
C ARG A 305 -16.91 14.02 -1.40
N PRO A 306 -18.03 13.72 -2.10
CA PRO A 306 -18.69 14.71 -2.93
C PRO A 306 -19.01 15.96 -2.11
N GLY A 307 -18.73 17.15 -2.67
CA GLY A 307 -19.13 18.41 -2.07
C GLY A 307 -20.64 18.63 -2.22
N ASN A 308 -21.19 19.64 -1.54
CA ASN A 308 -22.58 20.05 -1.77
C ASN A 308 -22.72 20.57 -3.23
N PRO A 309 -23.57 19.98 -4.08
CA PRO A 309 -23.63 20.29 -5.51
C PRO A 309 -24.25 21.66 -5.86
N SER A 310 -24.29 22.62 -4.92
CA SER A 310 -25.06 23.86 -5.07
C SER A 310 -24.25 25.07 -5.57
N SER A 311 -23.26 24.92 -6.44
CA SER A 311 -22.61 26.10 -7.06
C SER A 311 -21.92 25.80 -8.39
N SER A 312 -21.75 26.84 -9.21
CA SER A 312 -20.88 26.89 -10.40
C SER A 312 -19.37 26.76 -10.09
N SER A 313 -18.99 26.44 -8.86
CA SER A 313 -17.60 26.30 -8.44
C SER A 313 -17.04 24.93 -8.84
N PRO A 314 -15.76 24.84 -9.24
CA PRO A 314 -15.12 23.56 -9.54
C PRO A 314 -15.20 22.60 -8.36
N SER A 315 -15.40 21.32 -8.65
CA SER A 315 -15.38 20.25 -7.66
C SER A 315 -14.02 20.13 -6.97
N ARG A 316 -13.99 19.52 -5.79
CA ARG A 316 -12.73 19.23 -5.07
C ARG A 316 -11.74 18.42 -5.92
N ALA A 317 -12.25 17.49 -6.73
CA ALA A 317 -11.44 16.69 -7.66
C ALA A 317 -10.76 17.56 -8.73
N GLU A 318 -11.52 18.47 -9.32
CA GLU A 318 -11.05 19.40 -10.37
C GLU A 318 -9.99 20.35 -9.80
N LEU A 319 -10.22 20.93 -8.62
CA LEU A 319 -9.25 21.81 -7.97
C LEU A 319 -7.93 21.09 -7.63
N LEU A 320 -8.01 19.86 -7.11
CA LEU A 320 -6.82 19.04 -6.83
C LEU A 320 -6.05 18.72 -8.11
N THR A 321 -6.75 18.32 -9.16
CA THR A 321 -6.13 17.94 -10.44
C THR A 321 -5.55 19.16 -11.16
N ALA A 322 -6.23 20.30 -11.12
CA ALA A 322 -5.73 21.56 -11.69
C ALA A 322 -4.47 22.07 -10.97
N THR A 323 -4.41 21.91 -9.65
CA THR A 323 -3.30 22.41 -8.83
C THR A 323 -2.08 21.48 -8.89
N TYR A 324 -2.29 20.17 -8.74
CA TYR A 324 -1.21 19.21 -8.55
C TYR A 324 -0.92 18.36 -9.79
N GLY A 325 -1.76 18.47 -10.82
CA GLY A 325 -1.63 17.77 -12.09
C GLY A 325 -1.78 16.25 -11.92
N PRO A 326 -1.16 15.45 -12.80
CA PRO A 326 -1.31 13.99 -12.80
C PRO A 326 -0.59 13.29 -11.63
N ARG A 327 0.05 14.03 -10.71
CA ARG A 327 0.70 13.48 -9.50
C ARG A 327 -0.29 13.11 -8.39
N VAL A 328 -1.55 13.48 -8.56
CA VAL A 328 -2.65 13.11 -7.66
C VAL A 328 -3.74 12.39 -8.43
N ARG A 329 -4.43 11.47 -7.76
CA ARG A 329 -5.57 10.73 -8.30
C ARG A 329 -6.73 10.81 -7.33
N PRO A 330 -7.61 11.82 -7.45
CA PRO A 330 -8.83 11.90 -6.66
C PRO A 330 -9.73 10.69 -6.95
N VAL A 331 -10.28 10.07 -5.90
CA VAL A 331 -11.23 8.97 -6.00
C VAL A 331 -12.43 9.28 -5.12
N HIS A 332 -13.64 9.08 -5.63
CA HIS A 332 -14.84 9.35 -4.85
C HIS A 332 -15.10 8.27 -3.80
N ILE A 333 -15.44 8.71 -2.59
CA ILE A 333 -15.99 7.87 -1.52
C ILE A 333 -17.27 8.50 -0.98
N THR A 334 -18.20 7.68 -0.51
CA THR A 334 -19.48 8.16 0.02
C THR A 334 -19.32 8.73 1.44
N SER A 335 -18.77 7.92 2.34
CA SER A 335 -18.56 8.23 3.75
C SER A 335 -17.28 7.53 4.26
N LEU A 336 -16.83 7.90 5.46
CA LEU A 336 -15.86 7.09 6.21
C LEU A 336 -16.46 5.76 6.69
N ASP A 337 -17.79 5.63 6.69
CA ASP A 337 -18.49 4.37 6.99
C ASP A 337 -18.42 3.33 5.86
N ASP A 338 -17.93 3.72 4.67
CA ASP A 338 -17.79 2.81 3.54
C ASP A 338 -16.55 1.91 3.69
N ALA A 339 -16.59 1.04 4.70
CA ALA A 339 -15.49 0.15 5.06
C ALA A 339 -15.06 -0.75 3.89
N GLN A 340 -15.99 -1.16 3.03
CA GLN A 340 -15.69 -1.99 1.86
C GLN A 340 -14.81 -1.23 0.85
N THR A 341 -15.19 0.00 0.50
CA THR A 341 -14.37 0.83 -0.40
C THR A 341 -13.04 1.19 0.22
N LEU A 342 -12.99 1.54 1.51
CA LEU A 342 -11.74 1.85 2.21
C LEU A 342 -10.78 0.66 2.25
N THR A 343 -11.28 -0.53 2.57
CA THR A 343 -10.50 -1.78 2.56
C THR A 343 -9.95 -2.07 1.18
N ARG A 344 -10.79 -1.97 0.14
CA ARG A 344 -10.39 -2.18 -1.25
C ARG A 344 -9.35 -1.16 -1.72
N LEU A 345 -9.50 0.11 -1.34
CA LEU A 345 -8.51 1.13 -1.68
C LEU A 345 -7.19 0.82 -0.97
N ALA A 346 -7.20 0.59 0.34
CA ALA A 346 -5.98 0.30 1.08
C ALA A 346 -5.26 -0.97 0.58
N SER A 347 -5.97 -2.02 0.14
CA SER A 347 -5.33 -3.23 -0.38
C SER A 347 -4.56 -3.02 -1.70
N GLN A 348 -4.80 -1.91 -2.39
CA GLN A 348 -4.11 -1.53 -3.63
C GLN A 348 -2.86 -0.66 -3.38
N HIS A 349 -2.52 -0.33 -2.12
CA HIS A 349 -1.46 0.63 -1.78
C HIS A 349 -0.47 0.10 -0.75
N ASP A 350 0.79 0.50 -0.86
CA ASP A 350 1.89 0.11 0.04
C ASP A 350 1.92 0.93 1.32
N LEU A 351 1.46 2.17 1.24
CA LEU A 351 1.45 3.13 2.34
C LEU A 351 0.10 3.85 2.39
N VAL A 352 -0.55 3.79 3.54
CA VAL A 352 -1.74 4.59 3.85
C VAL A 352 -1.36 5.67 4.85
N ILE A 353 -1.68 6.91 4.53
CA ILE A 353 -1.64 8.04 5.45
C ILE A 353 -3.08 8.38 5.78
N ASN A 354 -3.52 8.08 7.01
CA ASN A 354 -4.86 8.39 7.47
C ASN A 354 -4.90 9.68 8.29
N ALA A 355 -5.11 10.81 7.60
CA ALA A 355 -5.30 12.13 8.18
C ALA A 355 -6.75 12.65 8.04
N ALA A 356 -7.72 11.75 7.83
CA ALA A 356 -9.13 12.13 7.64
C ALA A 356 -9.87 12.38 8.96
N SER A 357 -9.73 11.48 9.92
CA SER A 357 -10.27 11.63 11.27
C SER A 357 -9.56 10.67 12.23
N GLY A 358 -9.16 11.19 13.39
CA GLY A 358 -8.72 10.37 14.52
C GLY A 358 -9.87 9.77 15.31
N PHE A 359 -11.13 10.15 15.06
CA PHE A 359 -12.31 9.77 15.87
C PHE A 359 -13.17 8.67 15.24
N HIS A 360 -12.69 7.99 14.19
CA HIS A 360 -13.52 7.06 13.39
C HIS A 360 -12.93 5.64 13.32
N PRO A 361 -13.07 4.82 14.39
CA PRO A 361 -12.41 3.52 14.52
C PRO A 361 -12.66 2.56 13.35
N SER A 362 -13.91 2.47 12.88
CA SER A 362 -14.29 1.55 11.79
C SER A 362 -13.56 1.83 10.49
N SER A 363 -13.34 3.11 10.17
CA SER A 363 -12.57 3.50 8.98
C SER A 363 -11.07 3.21 9.14
N ALA A 364 -10.54 3.42 10.36
CA ALA A 364 -9.15 3.20 10.65
C ALA A 364 -8.81 1.70 10.59
N GLU A 365 -9.67 0.85 11.13
CA GLU A 365 -9.59 -0.60 11.03
C GLU A 365 -9.69 -1.09 9.58
N ALA A 366 -10.67 -0.61 8.80
CA ALA A 366 -10.84 -0.98 7.40
C ALA A 366 -9.57 -0.72 6.56
N LEU A 367 -8.89 0.40 6.80
CA LEU A 367 -7.64 0.73 6.12
C LEU A 367 -6.52 -0.26 6.48
N VAL A 368 -6.38 -0.64 7.76
CA VAL A 368 -5.37 -1.62 8.19
C VAL A 368 -5.70 -3.02 7.65
N LEU A 369 -6.97 -3.43 7.65
CA LEU A 369 -7.41 -4.69 7.06
C LEU A 369 -7.16 -4.76 5.55
N GLY A 370 -7.32 -3.64 4.84
CA GLY A 370 -6.93 -3.53 3.44
C GLY A 370 -5.43 -3.74 3.23
N LEU A 371 -4.58 -3.07 4.02
CA LEU A 371 -3.13 -3.28 3.99
C LEU A 371 -2.75 -4.73 4.34
N ALA A 372 -3.45 -5.35 5.30
CA ALA A 372 -3.28 -6.76 5.64
C ALA A 372 -3.64 -7.68 4.46
N GLN A 373 -4.72 -7.37 3.72
CA GLN A 373 -5.09 -8.07 2.50
C GLN A 373 -3.98 -7.94 1.45
N ARG A 374 -3.45 -6.73 1.22
CA ARG A 374 -2.31 -6.51 0.32
C ARG A 374 -1.13 -7.40 0.70
N ARG A 375 -0.77 -7.42 1.98
CA ARG A 375 0.34 -8.20 2.48
C ARG A 375 0.15 -9.69 2.19
N LYS A 376 -1.08 -10.20 2.32
CA LYS A 376 -1.41 -11.61 2.01
C LYS A 376 -1.35 -11.89 0.50
N THR A 377 -1.87 -11.00 -0.35
CA THR A 377 -1.94 -11.21 -1.80
C THR A 377 -0.61 -10.98 -2.51
N HIS A 378 0.24 -10.11 -1.98
CA HIS A 378 1.56 -9.77 -2.53
C HIS A 378 2.70 -10.24 -1.61
N HIS A 379 2.47 -11.29 -0.82
CA HIS A 379 3.48 -11.80 0.10
C HIS A 379 4.68 -12.36 -0.67
N ARG A 380 5.81 -11.65 -0.61
CA ARG A 380 7.11 -12.17 -1.03
C ARG A 380 8.00 -12.31 0.21
N PRO A 381 8.71 -13.43 0.39
CA PRO A 381 9.67 -13.59 1.48
C PRO A 381 10.68 -12.43 1.49
N GLY A 382 10.79 -11.72 2.61
CA GLY A 382 11.68 -10.57 2.76
C GLY A 382 11.17 -9.23 2.21
N ALA A 383 9.95 -9.16 1.65
CA ALA A 383 9.36 -7.87 1.27
C ALA A 383 9.02 -7.04 2.53
N PRO A 384 9.27 -5.71 2.52
CA PRO A 384 8.90 -4.86 3.63
C PRO A 384 7.38 -4.87 3.82
N PRO A 385 6.89 -4.80 5.08
CA PRO A 385 5.46 -4.75 5.34
C PRO A 385 4.86 -3.45 4.77
N PRO A 386 3.57 -3.46 4.36
CA PRO A 386 2.87 -2.22 4.09
C PRO A 386 2.77 -1.38 5.36
N TRP A 387 2.63 -0.07 5.18
CA TRP A 387 2.66 0.91 6.26
C TRP A 387 1.34 1.67 6.41
N MET A 388 0.97 1.92 7.66
CA MET A 388 -0.08 2.85 8.07
C MET A 388 0.56 3.98 8.88
N ILE A 389 0.33 5.24 8.49
CA ILE A 389 0.58 6.41 9.33
C ILE A 389 -0.78 7.00 9.69
N HIS A 390 -1.16 6.96 10.97
CA HIS A 390 -2.46 7.41 11.45
C HIS A 390 -2.34 8.73 12.21
N THR A 391 -3.26 9.66 11.97
CA THR A 391 -3.40 10.85 12.82
C THR A 391 -4.31 10.55 14.01
N SER A 392 -3.78 10.71 15.21
CA SER A 392 -4.50 10.64 16.49
C SER A 392 -4.38 11.97 17.25
N GLY A 393 -4.82 12.03 18.51
CA GLY A 393 -4.81 13.25 19.32
C GLY A 393 -4.54 13.01 20.80
N THR A 394 -3.85 13.96 21.44
CA THR A 394 -3.41 13.84 22.84
C THR A 394 -4.54 13.80 23.87
N SER A 395 -5.81 14.02 23.48
CA SER A 395 -6.95 13.73 24.36
C SER A 395 -7.07 12.25 24.74
N ASN A 396 -6.39 11.34 24.04
CA ASN A 396 -6.27 9.93 24.43
C ASN A 396 -5.63 9.75 25.81
N ILE A 397 -4.71 10.64 26.20
CA ILE A 397 -3.97 10.57 27.47
C ILE A 397 -4.44 11.58 28.52
N ALA A 398 -5.57 12.26 28.30
CA ALA A 398 -6.07 13.27 29.22
C ALA A 398 -6.52 12.67 30.57
N ASP A 399 -6.29 13.41 31.65
CA ASP A 399 -6.50 12.95 33.02
C ASP A 399 -7.92 13.13 33.58
N ARG A 400 -8.80 13.87 32.88
CA ARG A 400 -10.23 14.06 33.22
C ARG A 400 -10.48 14.45 34.69
N PRO A 401 -10.13 15.69 35.08
CA PRO A 401 -10.15 16.10 36.47
C PRO A 401 -11.54 16.45 37.02
N LEU A 402 -12.59 16.52 36.19
CA LEU A 402 -13.89 17.05 36.57
C LEU A 402 -14.99 15.99 36.64
N SER A 403 -14.92 14.95 35.81
CA SER A 403 -15.90 13.87 35.78
C SER A 403 -15.29 12.50 36.11
N GLY A 404 -16.06 11.69 36.83
CA GLY A 404 -15.61 10.36 37.25
C GLY A 404 -14.45 10.40 38.25
N VAL A 405 -13.57 9.40 38.17
CA VAL A 405 -12.36 9.32 39.02
C VAL A 405 -11.20 9.98 38.29
N PRO A 406 -10.59 11.08 38.78
CA PRO A 406 -9.46 11.70 38.10
C PRO A 406 -8.32 10.70 37.85
N ARG A 407 -7.68 10.82 36.69
CA ARG A 407 -6.48 10.02 36.37
C ARG A 407 -5.23 10.77 36.83
N PRO A 408 -4.09 10.07 36.97
CA PRO A 408 -2.83 10.72 37.31
C PRO A 408 -2.45 11.78 36.26
N ASP A 409 -2.13 12.99 36.74
CA ASP A 409 -1.57 14.05 35.90
C ASP A 409 -0.09 13.75 35.56
N VAL A 410 0.11 12.95 34.51
CA VAL A 410 1.41 12.40 34.11
C VAL A 410 1.87 12.99 32.77
N GLU A 411 3.17 13.22 32.64
CA GLU A 411 3.79 13.48 31.34
C GLU A 411 4.17 12.17 30.66
N HIS A 412 3.63 11.95 29.45
CA HIS A 412 3.87 10.76 28.66
C HIS A 412 5.00 10.98 27.64
N ASP A 413 6.03 10.13 27.66
CA ASP A 413 7.17 10.17 26.73
C ASP A 413 7.00 9.08 25.67
N ASP A 414 7.07 9.44 24.38
CA ASP A 414 6.97 8.47 23.28
C ASP A 414 8.18 7.52 23.19
N ALA A 415 9.29 7.82 23.88
CA ALA A 415 10.36 6.86 24.12
C ALA A 415 9.89 5.64 24.94
N ASN A 416 8.81 5.78 25.71
CA ASN A 416 8.18 4.75 26.52
C ASN A 416 6.80 4.35 25.96
N SER A 417 6.65 4.32 24.63
CA SER A 417 5.37 4.13 23.94
C SER A 417 4.57 2.90 24.35
N GLN A 418 5.21 1.80 24.78
CA GLN A 418 4.49 0.62 25.30
C GLN A 418 3.71 0.93 26.59
N SER A 419 4.25 1.80 27.45
CA SER A 419 3.55 2.24 28.66
C SER A 419 2.40 3.18 28.32
N VAL A 420 2.57 4.04 27.31
CA VAL A 420 1.50 4.90 26.77
C VAL A 420 0.36 4.04 26.22
N PHE A 421 0.68 3.08 25.36
CA PHE A 421 -0.29 2.15 24.79
C PHE A 421 -1.04 1.36 25.87
N ALA A 422 -0.33 0.82 26.87
CA ALA A 422 -0.95 0.10 27.98
C ALA A 422 -1.88 0.98 28.83
N PHE A 423 -1.49 2.24 29.06
CA PHE A 423 -2.35 3.23 29.71
C PHE A 423 -3.61 3.46 28.89
N GLU A 424 -3.48 3.74 27.59
CA GLU A 424 -4.62 3.95 26.70
C GLU A 424 -5.53 2.71 26.63
N GLU A 425 -4.99 1.49 26.58
CA GLU A 425 -5.81 0.27 26.64
C GLU A 425 -6.57 0.12 27.96
N ALA A 426 -5.94 0.43 29.10
CA ALA A 426 -6.61 0.41 30.39
C ALA A 426 -7.72 1.47 30.44
N GLU A 427 -7.45 2.66 29.93
CA GLU A 427 -8.39 3.77 29.93
C GLU A 427 -9.56 3.55 28.98
N ASN A 428 -9.33 3.01 27.78
CA ASN A 428 -10.41 2.70 26.84
C ASN A 428 -11.31 1.57 27.35
N ARG A 429 -10.78 0.63 28.13
CA ARG A 429 -11.57 -0.41 28.80
C ARG A 429 -12.41 0.13 29.94
N ARG A 430 -11.88 1.11 30.68
CA ARG A 430 -12.62 1.82 31.74
C ARG A 430 -13.75 2.63 31.15
N GLU A 431 -13.45 3.40 30.12
CA GLU A 431 -14.41 4.26 29.44
C GLU A 431 -14.01 4.43 27.98
N TRP A 432 -14.90 3.99 27.10
CA TRP A 432 -14.67 4.04 25.68
C TRP A 432 -14.59 5.50 25.20
N TYR A 433 -13.54 5.84 24.46
CA TYR A 433 -13.37 7.15 23.85
C TYR A 433 -13.00 6.98 22.37
N PRO A 434 -13.75 7.58 21.42
CA PRO A 434 -13.63 7.23 20.01
C PRO A 434 -12.24 7.46 19.41
N GLN A 435 -11.55 8.52 19.84
CA GLN A 435 -10.20 8.79 19.34
C GLN A 435 -9.18 7.75 19.82
N ARG A 436 -9.27 7.38 21.09
CA ARG A 436 -8.43 6.34 21.68
C ARG A 436 -8.74 4.97 21.06
N ALA A 437 -10.03 4.66 20.87
CA ALA A 437 -10.45 3.44 20.22
C ALA A 437 -9.92 3.33 18.78
N ALA A 438 -9.87 4.42 18.02
CA ALA A 438 -9.37 4.44 16.64
C ALA A 438 -7.86 4.19 16.57
N GLU A 439 -7.08 4.80 17.45
CA GLU A 439 -5.65 4.54 17.53
C GLU A 439 -5.34 3.11 17.98
N LEU A 440 -5.99 2.65 19.06
CA LEU A 440 -5.78 1.31 19.59
C LEU A 440 -6.16 0.21 18.58
N VAL A 441 -7.19 0.41 17.76
CA VAL A 441 -7.54 -0.56 16.70
C VAL A 441 -6.49 -0.54 15.58
N VAL A 442 -5.95 0.63 15.21
CA VAL A 442 -4.86 0.70 14.21
C VAL A 442 -3.64 -0.08 14.68
N LEU A 443 -3.15 0.21 15.90
CA LEU A 443 -1.90 -0.37 16.40
C LEU A 443 -2.03 -1.88 16.69
N ARG A 444 -3.17 -2.34 17.24
CA ARG A 444 -3.43 -3.77 17.46
C ARG A 444 -3.60 -4.53 16.17
N THR A 445 -4.54 -4.12 15.33
CA THR A 445 -4.85 -4.84 14.09
C THR A 445 -3.62 -4.89 13.20
N ALA A 446 -2.80 -3.83 13.17
CA ALA A 446 -1.56 -3.85 12.41
C ALA A 446 -0.56 -4.87 12.97
N SER A 447 -0.36 -4.90 14.29
CA SER A 447 0.51 -5.87 14.96
C SER A 447 0.06 -7.31 14.73
N GLU A 448 -1.24 -7.58 14.83
CA GLU A 448 -1.83 -8.92 14.64
C GLU A 448 -1.78 -9.41 13.19
N THR A 449 -1.83 -8.48 12.23
CA THR A 449 -1.85 -8.80 10.80
C THR A 449 -0.48 -8.63 10.12
N GLY A 450 0.52 -8.18 10.88
CA GLY A 450 1.89 -7.86 10.44
C GLY A 450 1.98 -6.72 9.41
N VAL A 451 1.06 -5.76 9.50
CA VAL A 451 1.19 -4.43 8.90
C VAL A 451 2.05 -3.58 9.84
N SER A 452 2.90 -2.70 9.31
CA SER A 452 3.58 -1.71 10.16
C SER A 452 2.71 -0.49 10.34
N ALA A 453 2.60 0.03 11.56
CA ALA A 453 1.75 1.18 11.86
C ALA A 453 2.40 2.13 12.84
N ALA A 454 2.35 3.42 12.52
CA ALA A 454 2.67 4.52 13.42
C ALA A 454 1.44 5.41 13.60
N SER A 455 1.18 5.84 14.83
CA SER A 455 0.19 6.83 15.19
C SER A 455 0.88 8.10 15.65
N ILE A 456 0.59 9.20 14.96
CA ILE A 456 1.05 10.54 15.31
C ILE A 456 -0.05 11.17 16.16
N GLN A 457 0.17 11.15 17.48
CA GLN A 457 -0.77 11.66 18.48
C GLN A 457 -0.56 13.15 18.67
N ALA A 458 -1.22 13.94 17.83
CA ALA A 458 -0.98 15.38 17.74
C ALA A 458 -1.57 16.17 18.93
N PRO A 459 -0.87 17.20 19.44
CA PRO A 459 -1.39 18.07 20.49
C PRO A 459 -2.18 19.23 19.85
N CYS A 460 -2.10 20.46 20.38
CA CYS A 460 -2.76 21.61 19.77
C CYS A 460 -2.05 21.96 18.45
N ILE A 461 -2.72 21.71 17.33
CA ILE A 461 -2.20 22.07 16.00
C ILE A 461 -2.60 23.51 15.68
N PHE A 462 -1.62 24.36 15.41
CA PHE A 462 -1.80 25.79 15.16
C PHE A 462 -1.13 26.24 13.86
N GLY A 463 -1.41 27.48 13.44
CA GLY A 463 -0.83 28.06 12.22
C GLY A 463 -1.68 27.87 10.96
N THR A 464 -1.35 28.63 9.91
CA THR A 464 -2.07 28.55 8.64
C THR A 464 -1.59 27.36 7.81
N GLY A 465 -2.51 26.46 7.46
CA GLY A 465 -2.22 25.28 6.65
C GLY A 465 -1.79 25.62 5.22
N SER A 466 -0.95 24.77 4.63
CA SER A 466 -0.46 24.89 3.24
C SER A 466 -1.35 24.18 2.22
N GLY A 467 -2.32 23.39 2.70
CA GLY A 467 -3.30 22.70 1.87
C GLY A 467 -4.26 23.62 1.11
N LEU A 468 -4.84 23.10 0.03
CA LEU A 468 -5.70 23.86 -0.90
C LEU A 468 -7.07 24.25 -0.31
N PHE A 469 -7.57 23.48 0.66
CA PHE A 469 -8.95 23.59 1.17
C PHE A 469 -8.98 24.15 2.59
N ASN A 470 -9.19 23.30 3.61
CA ASN A 470 -9.18 23.77 4.98
C ASN A 470 -7.75 24.14 5.40
N ARG A 471 -7.55 25.39 5.82
CA ARG A 471 -6.24 25.94 6.24
C ARG A 471 -6.20 26.31 7.72
N ALA A 472 -7.21 25.89 8.49
CA ALA A 472 -7.36 26.25 9.89
C ALA A 472 -7.48 25.01 10.79
N GLY A 473 -6.90 25.12 11.99
CA GLY A 473 -7.05 24.16 13.08
C GLY A 473 -8.42 24.23 13.75
N LEU A 474 -8.49 23.76 15.00
CA LEU A 474 -9.73 23.71 15.77
C LEU A 474 -9.66 24.63 16.98
N THR A 475 -8.67 24.45 17.85
CA THR A 475 -8.65 25.07 19.18
C THR A 475 -8.67 26.60 19.14
N VAL A 476 -7.69 27.21 18.46
CA VAL A 476 -7.60 28.69 18.35
C VAL A 476 -8.78 29.26 17.54
N PRO A 477 -9.15 28.72 16.36
CA PRO A 477 -10.30 29.22 15.59
C PRO A 477 -11.63 29.15 16.33
N VAL A 478 -11.92 28.05 17.03
CA VAL A 478 -13.17 27.91 17.81
C VAL A 478 -13.20 28.95 18.94
N MET A 479 -12.08 29.13 19.66
CA MET A 479 -12.01 30.13 20.73
C MET A 479 -12.05 31.56 20.22
N MET A 480 -11.42 31.85 19.09
CA MET A 480 -11.50 33.17 18.45
C MET A 480 -12.93 33.49 18.03
N SER A 481 -13.60 32.55 17.35
CA SER A 481 -15.00 32.71 16.97
C SER A 481 -15.91 32.88 18.19
N PHE A 482 -15.64 32.14 19.27
CA PHE A 482 -16.39 32.27 20.52
C PHE A 482 -16.22 33.67 21.11
N VAL A 483 -14.99 34.13 21.27
CA VAL A 483 -14.64 35.44 21.83
C VAL A 483 -15.27 36.57 21.03
N LEU A 484 -15.20 36.53 19.69
CA LEU A 484 -15.79 37.55 18.83
C LEU A 484 -17.32 37.56 18.92
N ALA A 485 -17.95 36.41 19.11
CA ALA A 485 -19.41 36.31 19.22
C ALA A 485 -19.96 36.77 20.57
N HIS A 486 -19.20 36.61 21.66
CA HIS A 486 -19.70 36.82 23.02
C HIS A 486 -19.04 37.98 23.78
N GLY A 487 -17.87 38.45 23.33
CA GLY A 487 -17.12 39.53 23.97
C GLY A 487 -16.35 39.14 25.25
N PHE A 488 -16.33 37.86 25.61
CA PHE A 488 -15.55 37.32 26.74
C PHE A 488 -14.91 35.98 26.39
N GLY A 489 -13.89 35.57 27.15
CA GLY A 489 -13.28 34.24 27.06
C GLY A 489 -13.78 33.30 28.16
N ILE A 490 -13.53 32.00 28.03
CA ILE A 490 -13.96 30.99 29.00
C ILE A 490 -12.79 30.24 29.62
N ARG A 491 -12.93 29.80 30.88
CA ARG A 491 -12.13 28.72 31.47
C ARG A 491 -13.07 27.63 31.97
N VAL A 492 -12.55 26.42 32.06
CA VAL A 492 -13.28 25.27 32.60
C VAL A 492 -12.47 24.67 33.75
N GLY A 493 -13.13 24.34 34.87
CA GLY A 493 -12.47 23.89 36.08
C GLY A 493 -11.58 24.98 36.71
N ASP A 494 -10.51 24.55 37.39
CA ASP A 494 -9.57 25.46 38.05
C ASP A 494 -8.62 26.21 37.08
N GLY A 495 -8.67 25.88 35.78
CA GLY A 495 -7.83 26.46 34.74
C GLY A 495 -6.41 25.89 34.67
N SER A 496 -6.11 24.81 35.39
CA SER A 496 -4.79 24.15 35.37
C SER A 496 -4.54 23.31 34.11
N GLY A 497 -5.61 22.91 33.42
CA GLY A 497 -5.55 22.12 32.19
C GLY A 497 -4.54 22.66 31.18
N CYS A 498 -3.76 21.76 30.58
CA CYS A 498 -2.68 22.13 29.68
C CYS A 498 -2.60 21.21 28.45
N ILE A 499 -2.02 21.73 27.38
CA ILE A 499 -1.78 20.99 26.15
C ILE A 499 -0.46 21.44 25.52
N ASP A 500 0.24 20.50 24.92
CA ASP A 500 1.37 20.84 24.06
C ASP A 500 0.90 21.50 22.76
N THR A 501 1.81 22.09 22.00
CA THR A 501 1.53 22.77 20.74
C THR A 501 2.46 22.30 19.63
N VAL A 502 1.97 22.34 18.40
CA VAL A 502 2.76 22.12 17.19
C VAL A 502 2.21 22.92 16.04
N HIS A 503 3.09 23.55 15.26
CA HIS A 503 2.68 24.23 14.05
C HIS A 503 2.36 23.21 12.95
N VAL A 504 1.30 23.44 12.17
CA VAL A 504 0.85 22.48 11.13
C VAL A 504 1.91 22.19 10.06
N ALA A 505 2.79 23.16 9.77
CA ALA A 505 3.90 22.94 8.83
C ALA A 505 4.96 21.98 9.41
N ASP A 506 5.36 22.17 10.67
CA ASP A 506 6.30 21.25 11.33
C ASP A 506 5.70 19.86 11.49
N LEU A 507 4.39 19.78 11.77
CA LEU A 507 3.67 18.52 11.79
C LEU A 507 3.69 17.86 10.40
N ALA A 508 3.39 18.59 9.34
CA ALA A 508 3.43 18.06 7.97
C ALA A 508 4.84 17.57 7.59
N ASP A 509 5.89 18.26 8.02
CA ASP A 509 7.29 17.84 7.81
C ASP A 509 7.60 16.54 8.57
N LEU A 510 7.03 16.31 9.75
CA LEU A 510 7.14 15.01 10.43
C LEU A 510 6.53 13.88 9.59
N TYR A 511 5.35 14.09 8.99
CA TYR A 511 4.78 13.10 8.07
C TYR A 511 5.72 12.85 6.89
N VAL A 512 6.30 13.89 6.30
CA VAL A 512 7.27 13.76 5.21
C VAL A 512 8.49 12.94 5.63
N LEU A 513 9.03 13.15 6.85
CA LEU A 513 10.14 12.37 7.38
C LEU A 513 9.78 10.88 7.53
N CYS A 514 8.61 10.57 8.08
CA CYS A 514 8.11 9.19 8.15
C CYS A 514 7.99 8.57 6.75
N VAL A 515 7.40 9.28 5.78
CA VAL A 515 7.27 8.79 4.41
C VAL A 515 8.63 8.57 3.75
N ARG A 516 9.57 9.51 3.90
CA ARG A 516 10.93 9.38 3.36
C ARG A 516 11.63 8.15 3.92
N ASP A 517 11.54 7.93 5.22
CA ASP A 517 12.15 6.76 5.86
C ASP A 517 11.50 5.45 5.41
N ILE A 518 10.18 5.41 5.26
CA ILE A 518 9.46 4.26 4.68
C ILE A 518 9.90 3.98 3.25
N VAL A 519 9.98 5.02 2.42
CA VAL A 519 10.34 4.91 1.00
C VAL A 519 11.80 4.53 0.80
N HIS A 520 12.71 5.02 1.64
CA HIS A 520 14.15 4.90 1.42
C HIS A 520 14.83 3.83 2.27
N ASN A 521 14.29 3.59 3.47
CA ASN A 521 14.89 2.74 4.51
C ASN A 521 13.89 1.69 5.05
N ALA A 522 12.79 1.44 4.33
CA ALA A 522 11.73 0.51 4.74
C ALA A 522 11.10 0.82 6.12
N GLY A 523 11.23 2.08 6.58
CA GLY A 523 10.67 2.54 7.84
C GLY A 523 11.50 2.15 9.06
N ALA A 524 12.80 1.86 8.89
CA ALA A 524 13.70 1.44 9.96
C ALA A 524 13.73 2.40 11.17
N ASN A 525 13.47 3.69 10.96
CA ASN A 525 13.48 4.71 12.01
C ASN A 525 12.09 5.12 12.48
N VAL A 526 11.03 4.66 11.81
CA VAL A 526 9.64 4.91 12.21
C VAL A 526 9.23 3.83 13.23
N PRO A 527 8.76 4.18 14.44
CA PRO A 527 8.27 3.19 15.39
C PRO A 527 7.05 2.46 14.83
N SER A 528 6.88 1.18 15.19
CA SER A 528 5.77 0.36 14.70
C SER A 528 5.24 -0.62 15.74
N GLY A 529 4.13 -1.27 15.41
CA GLY A 529 3.42 -2.20 16.30
C GLY A 529 2.64 -1.46 17.39
N THR A 530 2.35 -2.14 18.51
CA THR A 530 1.66 -1.53 19.67
C THR A 530 2.41 -0.34 20.26
N GLY A 531 3.74 -0.26 20.05
CA GLY A 531 4.58 0.86 20.48
C GLY A 531 4.77 1.94 19.41
N GLY A 532 3.98 1.92 18.34
CA GLY A 532 4.07 2.85 17.22
C GLY A 532 3.55 4.26 17.51
N ILE A 533 3.75 4.84 18.70
CA ILE A 533 3.21 6.16 19.07
C ILE A 533 4.30 7.23 18.92
N ILE A 534 3.95 8.38 18.36
CA ILE A 534 4.84 9.55 18.20
C ILE A 534 4.13 10.80 18.72
N PHE A 535 4.81 11.59 19.55
CA PHE A 535 4.32 12.88 20.03
C PHE A 535 5.04 14.03 19.32
N PRO A 536 4.35 14.78 18.45
CA PRO A 536 4.93 15.96 17.83
C PRO A 536 4.79 17.17 18.76
N ALA A 537 5.41 17.14 19.94
CA ALA A 537 5.32 18.23 20.94
C ALA A 537 6.43 19.26 20.74
N VAL A 538 6.09 20.56 20.65
CA VAL A 538 7.06 21.66 20.45
C VAL A 538 7.03 22.64 21.62
N GLY A 539 5.86 23.19 21.96
CA GLY A 539 5.64 24.06 23.12
C GLY A 539 4.53 23.52 24.03
N ARG A 540 4.23 24.24 25.12
CA ARG A 540 3.13 23.93 26.04
C ARG A 540 2.39 25.19 26.46
N THR A 541 1.06 25.13 26.48
CA THR A 541 0.19 26.21 26.96
C THR A 541 -0.85 25.68 27.93
N LEU A 542 -1.29 26.53 28.85
CA LEU A 542 -2.55 26.31 29.54
C LEU A 542 -3.70 26.46 28.54
N THR A 543 -4.72 25.62 28.67
CA THR A 543 -5.91 25.69 27.82
C THR A 543 -6.67 26.99 28.06
N ALA A 544 -6.69 27.49 29.30
CA ALA A 544 -7.33 28.76 29.68
C ALA A 544 -6.62 30.00 29.10
N GLU A 545 -5.34 29.91 28.74
CA GLU A 545 -4.62 31.01 28.12
C GLU A 545 -5.01 31.24 26.65
N ILE A 546 -5.53 30.22 25.96
CA ILE A 546 -5.96 30.33 24.56
C ILE A 546 -7.11 31.34 24.39
N PRO A 547 -8.27 31.19 25.07
CA PRO A 547 -9.35 32.18 24.97
C PRO A 547 -8.93 33.55 25.50
N LYS A 548 -8.05 33.61 26.52
CA LYS A 548 -7.49 34.87 27.00
C LYS A 548 -6.68 35.59 25.92
N ARG A 549 -5.78 34.89 25.22
CA ARG A 549 -5.00 35.48 24.12
C ARG A 549 -5.87 35.91 22.94
N CYS A 550 -6.92 35.14 22.60
CA CYS A 550 -7.93 35.56 21.62
C CYS A 550 -8.62 36.87 22.04
N LEU A 551 -8.98 36.99 23.31
CA LEU A 551 -9.62 38.17 23.89
C LEU A 551 -8.69 39.37 23.86
N ASP A 552 -7.45 39.21 24.34
CA ASP A 552 -6.43 40.24 24.41
C ASP A 552 -6.18 40.85 23.02
N VAL A 553 -6.02 40.03 21.97
CA VAL A 553 -5.80 40.53 20.61
C VAL A 553 -7.03 41.21 20.01
N ALA A 554 -8.25 40.70 20.27
CA ALA A 554 -9.48 41.30 19.77
C ALA A 554 -9.73 42.69 20.39
N PHE A 555 -9.46 42.87 21.69
CA PHE A 555 -9.50 44.18 22.34
C PHE A 555 -8.38 45.10 21.85
N ALA A 556 -7.13 44.62 21.76
CA ALA A 556 -5.99 45.43 21.35
C ALA A 556 -6.14 45.99 19.93
N THR A 557 -6.86 45.27 19.06
CA THR A 557 -7.14 45.67 17.68
C THR A 557 -8.44 46.47 17.50
N GLY A 558 -9.20 46.72 18.58
CA GLY A 558 -10.46 47.46 18.55
C GLY A 558 -11.64 46.70 17.95
N ASN A 559 -11.54 45.37 17.81
CA ASN A 559 -12.67 44.50 17.41
C ASN A 559 -13.59 44.13 18.59
N LEU A 560 -13.12 44.33 19.81
CA LEU A 560 -13.88 44.31 21.06
C LEU A 560 -13.60 45.59 21.84
N PRO A 561 -14.54 46.06 22.69
CA PRO A 561 -15.76 45.37 23.14
C PRO A 561 -16.93 45.40 22.15
N LEU A 562 -17.92 44.52 22.36
CA LEU A 562 -19.25 44.63 21.72
C LEU A 562 -20.08 45.72 22.41
N GLU A 563 -21.05 46.31 21.70
CA GLU A 563 -21.94 47.37 22.24
C GLU A 563 -22.65 46.93 23.54
N ASP A 564 -23.22 45.72 23.54
CA ASP A 564 -23.90 45.13 24.71
C ASP A 564 -23.00 44.13 25.49
N GLY A 565 -21.69 44.14 25.24
CA GLY A 565 -20.73 43.19 25.83
C GLY A 565 -19.93 43.74 27.02
N PRO A 566 -19.08 42.91 27.64
CA PRO A 566 -18.10 43.36 28.63
C PRO A 566 -17.17 44.42 28.04
N GLN A 567 -17.01 45.55 28.75
CA GLN A 567 -16.20 46.68 28.28
C GLN A 567 -14.70 46.55 28.60
N ALA A 568 -14.31 45.48 29.30
CA ALA A 568 -12.93 45.11 29.59
C ALA A 568 -12.75 43.60 29.38
N PRO A 569 -11.53 43.12 29.11
CA PRO A 569 -11.26 41.69 29.00
C PRO A 569 -11.72 40.92 30.24
N GLU A 570 -12.64 39.97 30.03
CA GLU A 570 -13.22 39.12 31.07
C GLU A 570 -13.06 37.63 30.68
N ILE A 571 -12.58 36.81 31.61
CA ILE A 571 -12.61 35.34 31.51
C ILE A 571 -13.66 34.81 32.48
N ARG A 572 -14.63 34.05 31.96
CA ARG A 572 -15.71 33.44 32.74
C ARG A 572 -15.46 31.97 32.98
N GLU A 573 -15.78 31.51 34.17
CA GLU A 573 -15.78 30.08 34.47
C GLU A 573 -17.06 29.44 33.95
N TRP A 574 -16.91 28.39 33.16
CA TRP A 574 -18.00 27.58 32.61
C TRP A 574 -17.97 26.17 33.18
N SER A 575 -19.17 25.61 33.35
CA SER A 575 -19.33 24.17 33.58
C SER A 575 -18.85 23.38 32.36
N ILE A 576 -18.57 22.07 32.54
CA ILE A 576 -18.20 21.21 31.40
C ILE A 576 -19.38 21.05 30.43
N GLU A 577 -20.62 21.10 30.94
CA GLU A 577 -21.85 21.03 30.17
C GLU A 577 -22.01 22.26 29.26
N ASP A 578 -21.76 23.46 29.77
CA ASP A 578 -21.81 24.70 28.97
C ASP A 578 -20.69 24.71 27.93
N ALA A 579 -19.47 24.32 28.34
CA ALA A 579 -18.33 24.24 27.43
C ALA A 579 -18.55 23.25 26.28
N ALA A 580 -19.37 22.21 26.49
CA ALA A 580 -19.72 21.25 25.46
C ALA A 580 -20.43 21.86 24.25
N ALA A 581 -21.04 23.05 24.37
CA ALA A 581 -21.60 23.78 23.23
C ALA A 581 -20.54 24.08 22.15
N THR A 582 -19.28 24.27 22.55
CA THR A 582 -18.15 24.49 21.62
C THR A 582 -17.58 23.19 21.03
N THR A 583 -17.97 22.03 21.58
CA THR A 583 -17.55 20.69 21.15
C THR A 583 -18.71 19.86 20.62
N ALA A 584 -19.65 20.50 19.90
CA ALA A 584 -20.83 19.86 19.31
C ALA A 584 -21.72 19.08 20.31
N GLY A 585 -21.69 19.49 21.58
CA GLY A 585 -22.38 18.86 22.70
C GLY A 585 -21.67 17.65 23.30
N ASN A 586 -20.40 17.39 22.94
CA ASN A 586 -19.64 16.27 23.48
C ASN A 586 -18.88 16.68 24.74
N VAL A 587 -19.42 16.32 25.91
CA VAL A 587 -18.87 16.65 27.24
C VAL A 587 -17.50 15.99 27.46
N ALA A 588 -17.29 14.74 27.03
CA ALA A 588 -16.00 14.07 27.17
C ALA A 588 -14.90 14.80 26.38
N VAL A 589 -15.21 15.28 25.17
CA VAL A 589 -14.29 16.10 24.37
C VAL A 589 -14.07 17.48 25.01
N ALA A 590 -15.10 18.09 25.61
CA ALA A 590 -14.94 19.36 26.32
C ALA A 590 -14.04 19.21 27.55
N GLU A 591 -14.23 18.18 28.35
CA GLU A 591 -13.42 17.94 29.54
C GLU A 591 -11.97 17.62 29.17
N THR A 592 -11.74 16.63 28.31
CA THR A 592 -10.39 16.28 27.84
C THR A 592 -9.73 17.42 27.06
N GLY A 593 -10.53 18.30 26.46
CA GLY A 593 -10.10 19.44 25.65
C GLY A 593 -9.76 20.71 26.42
N TYR A 594 -10.50 21.03 27.48
CA TYR A 594 -10.39 22.30 28.20
C TYR A 594 -9.89 22.16 29.63
N ALA A 595 -10.25 21.09 30.34
CA ALA A 595 -9.84 20.89 31.73
C ALA A 595 -8.69 19.88 31.87
N GLY A 596 -8.58 18.93 30.95
CA GLY A 596 -7.59 17.86 31.01
C GLY A 596 -6.15 18.30 30.80
N HIS A 597 -5.23 17.69 31.55
CA HIS A 597 -3.79 17.77 31.35
C HIS A 597 -3.35 16.75 30.30
N ARG A 598 -2.76 17.26 29.22
CA ARG A 598 -2.28 16.45 28.08
C ARG A 598 -0.81 16.74 27.85
N LYS A 599 0.01 16.25 28.78
CA LYS A 599 1.45 16.49 28.82
C LYS A 599 2.16 15.37 28.06
N THR A 600 2.83 15.74 26.97
CA THR A 600 3.64 14.83 26.15
C THR A 600 5.09 15.29 26.08
N LYS A 601 5.97 14.32 25.87
CA LYS A 601 7.37 14.53 25.53
C LYS A 601 7.68 13.79 24.23
N GLY A 602 7.97 14.56 23.19
CA GLY A 602 8.28 14.08 21.84
C GLY A 602 9.77 13.80 21.67
N THR A 603 10.18 12.56 21.95
CA THR A 603 11.57 12.08 21.89
C THR A 603 11.84 11.38 20.56
N VAL A 604 10.97 10.47 20.12
CA VAL A 604 11.21 9.55 18.99
C VAL A 604 11.44 10.30 17.68
N ALA A 605 10.60 11.27 17.35
CA ALA A 605 10.72 12.03 16.11
C ALA A 605 12.05 12.82 16.02
N ARG A 606 12.53 13.36 17.14
CA ARG A 606 13.80 14.12 17.19
C ARG A 606 14.98 13.19 17.02
N GLU A 607 15.03 12.12 17.79
CA GLU A 607 16.19 11.25 17.88
C GLU A 607 16.32 10.30 16.68
N ARG A 608 15.21 9.80 16.15
CA ARG A 608 15.23 8.78 15.09
C ARG A 608 15.00 9.33 13.69
N LEU A 609 14.19 10.38 13.56
CA LEU A 609 13.82 10.96 12.26
C LEU A 609 14.50 12.30 11.98
N GLY A 610 15.25 12.85 12.93
CA GLY A 610 15.89 14.16 12.80
C GLY A 610 14.89 15.31 12.71
N TRP A 611 13.69 15.15 13.27
CA TRP A 611 12.65 16.17 13.22
C TRP A 611 13.04 17.41 14.04
N ALA A 612 13.27 18.52 13.35
CA ALA A 612 13.70 19.79 13.89
C ALA A 612 12.66 20.88 13.58
N PRO A 613 11.65 21.08 14.45
CA PRO A 613 10.61 22.08 14.23
C PRO A 613 11.19 23.49 14.27
N VAL A 614 10.69 24.37 13.40
CA VAL A 614 11.19 25.76 13.27
C VAL A 614 10.18 26.81 13.73
N TYR A 615 8.90 26.43 13.87
CA TYR A 615 7.86 27.33 14.35
C TYR A 615 7.69 27.14 15.86
N LEU A 616 8.40 27.99 16.62
CA LEU A 616 8.46 27.96 18.08
C LEU A 616 7.50 28.99 18.70
N GLU A 617 7.82 29.50 19.89
CA GLU A 617 6.97 30.42 20.67
C GLU A 617 6.55 31.66 19.87
N GLU A 618 7.45 32.31 19.13
CA GLU A 618 7.10 33.49 18.32
C GLU A 618 6.00 33.21 17.29
N ALA A 619 6.00 32.01 16.69
CA ALA A 619 4.98 31.61 15.75
C ALA A 619 3.64 31.35 16.45
N TRP A 620 3.69 30.78 17.66
CA TRP A 620 2.51 30.56 18.50
C TRP A 620 1.87 31.88 18.93
N GLU A 621 2.65 32.84 19.40
CA GLU A 621 2.18 34.18 19.78
C GLU A 621 1.49 34.90 18.62
N LYS A 622 2.05 34.79 17.41
CA LYS A 622 1.53 35.42 16.19
C LYS A 622 0.24 34.78 15.66
N ASP A 623 -0.05 33.53 16.03
CA ASP A 623 -1.18 32.80 15.47
C ASP A 623 -2.53 33.44 15.86
N PHE A 624 -2.63 34.02 17.06
CA PHE A 624 -3.86 34.67 17.53
C PHE A 624 -4.26 35.88 16.67
N GLU A 625 -3.30 36.72 16.28
CA GLU A 625 -3.56 37.84 15.38
C GLU A 625 -3.88 37.35 13.95
N THR A 626 -3.17 36.31 13.50
CA THR A 626 -3.42 35.67 12.20
C THR A 626 -4.84 35.10 12.14
N GLU A 627 -5.27 34.43 13.20
CA GLU A 627 -6.59 33.82 13.32
C GLU A 627 -7.68 34.87 13.43
N LEU A 628 -7.48 35.94 14.21
CA LEU A 628 -8.41 37.07 14.28
C LEU A 628 -8.67 37.65 12.89
N ARG A 629 -7.61 37.99 12.15
CA ARG A 629 -7.74 38.54 10.78
C ARG A 629 -8.49 37.58 9.86
N ALA A 630 -8.23 36.29 9.98
CA ALA A 630 -8.88 35.30 9.13
C ALA A 630 -10.36 35.08 9.48
N ALA A 631 -10.71 35.11 10.78
CA ALA A 631 -12.08 35.06 11.25
C ALA A 631 -12.88 36.27 10.73
N LEU A 632 -12.32 37.47 10.84
CA LEU A 632 -12.94 38.71 10.33
C LEU A 632 -13.13 38.72 8.81
N ASN A 633 -12.23 38.06 8.07
CA ASN A 633 -12.31 37.92 6.62
C ASN A 633 -13.22 36.76 6.16
N GLY A 634 -13.92 36.07 7.08
CA GLY A 634 -14.80 34.95 6.74
C GLY A 634 -14.08 33.70 6.20
N GLN A 635 -12.79 33.55 6.49
CA GLN A 635 -11.93 32.49 5.94
C GLN A 635 -11.98 31.17 6.72
N ARG A 636 -12.93 31.02 7.66
CA ARG A 636 -13.03 29.88 8.58
C ARG A 636 -14.38 29.19 8.40
N GLY A 637 -14.38 28.06 7.69
CA GLY A 637 -15.59 27.31 7.32
C GLY A 637 -15.71 25.92 7.94
N SER A 638 -14.78 25.49 8.81
CA SER A 638 -14.80 24.16 9.42
C SER A 638 -15.27 24.22 10.87
N THR A 639 -16.14 23.28 11.26
CA THR A 639 -16.70 23.18 12.61
C THR A 639 -16.15 21.95 13.34
N MET A 640 -16.08 21.99 14.67
CA MET A 640 -15.70 20.84 15.49
C MET A 640 -16.53 19.59 15.14
N ALA A 641 -17.81 19.78 14.81
CA ALA A 641 -18.72 18.72 14.38
C ALA A 641 -18.21 17.91 13.18
N ALA A 642 -17.45 18.49 12.25
CA ALA A 642 -16.90 17.75 11.11
C ALA A 642 -15.79 16.76 11.52
N CYS A 643 -15.11 17.01 12.65
CA CYS A 643 -14.03 16.18 13.17
C CYS A 643 -14.55 15.09 14.12
N ILE A 644 -15.59 15.38 14.89
CA ILE A 644 -16.18 14.47 15.89
C ILE A 644 -17.59 13.99 15.51
N ALA A 645 -18.00 14.10 14.24
CA ALA A 645 -19.32 13.64 13.78
C ALA A 645 -19.56 12.18 14.17
N ASN A 646 -20.77 11.86 14.65
CA ASN A 646 -21.21 10.53 15.07
C ASN A 646 -20.46 9.93 16.28
N THR A 647 -19.82 10.76 17.11
CA THR A 647 -19.14 10.34 18.36
C THR A 647 -20.01 10.46 19.63
N LYS A 648 -21.31 10.72 19.46
CA LYS A 648 -22.29 10.82 20.55
C LYS A 648 -22.80 9.46 20.99
#